data_AF-A0A8C5W8P9-F1
#
_entry.id   AF-A0A8C5W8P9-F1
#
_cell.length_a   1.000
_cell.length_b   1.000
_cell.length_c   1.000
_cell.angle_alpha   90.00
_cell.angle_beta   90.00
_cell.angle_gamma   90.00
#
_symmetry.space_group_name_H-M   'P 1'
#
loop_
_entity.id
_entity.type
_entity.pdbx_description
1 polymer ?
#
loop_
_entity_poly.entity_id
_entity_poly.type
_entity_poly.pdbx_seq_one_letter_code
_entity_poly.pdbx_strand_id
1 'polypeptide(L)'
;MIPPQEASARRREIEDKLKQEEETLSFIRDSLEKSDQLTKNMVSILSSFESRLMKLENSIIPVHKQTENLQRLQENVEKTLSCLDHVISYYHVASDTEKIIREGPTGRLEEYLGSMAKIQKAVEYFQDNSPDSPELNKVKLLFERGKESLESEFRSLMTRHSKVVSPVLILDLISGDDELEVQEDVALEHLPESVLQDVIRISRWLVEYGRNQDFMNVYYQIRSSQLDRSIKGLKEHFRKSSSSSGVPYSPAIPNKRKDTPTKKPPRRPGHEHDFRVKHLSEALNDKHGPLAGRDDMLDVETDAYIHCVSAFVKLAQSEYQLLADIIPEHHQKKTFDSLIQDALDGLMLEGENIVSAARKAIIRHDFSTVLTVFPILRHLKQTKPEFDQVLQGTAASTKNKLPGLITSMETIGAKALEDFADNIKNDPDKEYNMPKDGTVHELTSNAILFLQQLLDFQETAGAMLASQETSSSATSYSSEFSKRLLSTYICKVLGNLQLNLLSKSKVYEDPALSAIFLHNNYNYILKSLEKSELIQLVAVTQKTAERSYREHIEQQIQTYQRSWLKVTDYIAEKNLPVFQSGVKLRDKERQMIKERFKGFNDGLEELCKIQKAWAIPDTEQRDKIRQAQKNIVKETYGAFLHRFGNVSFTKNPDKYIKYQVEQVGDMIDRLFDTSA
;
A
#
# COMPACT_ATOMS: atom_id res chain seq x y z
N MET A 1 135.59 -62.73 -76.83
CA MET A 1 135.01 -62.35 -78.12
C MET A 1 133.56 -62.76 -78.10
N ILE A 2 132.62 -61.82 -78.00
CA ILE A 2 131.21 -62.17 -78.19
C ILE A 2 130.88 -62.00 -79.67
N PRO A 3 130.27 -63.01 -80.31
CA PRO A 3 130.14 -63.11 -81.76
C PRO A 3 129.20 -62.02 -82.32
N PRO A 4 129.18 -61.82 -83.65
CA PRO A 4 128.24 -60.93 -84.35
C PRO A 4 126.74 -61.26 -84.14
N GLN A 5 126.40 -62.30 -83.35
CA GLN A 5 125.03 -62.68 -82.97
C GLN A 5 124.38 -61.73 -81.93
N GLU A 6 125.13 -60.98 -81.11
CA GLU A 6 124.54 -60.12 -80.07
C GLU A 6 124.04 -58.75 -80.56
N ALA A 7 124.65 -58.17 -81.60
CA ALA A 7 124.27 -56.84 -82.12
C ALA A 7 122.94 -56.87 -82.92
N SER A 8 122.63 -57.98 -83.58
CA SER A 8 121.37 -58.13 -84.33
C SER A 8 120.17 -58.39 -83.42
N ALA A 9 120.36 -59.04 -82.27
CA ALA A 9 119.28 -59.32 -81.32
C ALA A 9 118.74 -58.02 -80.67
N ARG A 10 119.62 -57.08 -80.28
CA ARG A 10 119.21 -55.75 -79.77
C ARG A 10 118.49 -54.89 -80.81
N ARG A 11 118.85 -54.98 -82.09
CA ARG A 11 118.13 -54.28 -83.18
C ARG A 11 116.69 -54.78 -83.28
N ARG A 12 116.49 -56.09 -83.20
CA ARG A 12 115.16 -56.71 -83.26
C ARG A 12 114.28 -56.33 -82.08
N GLU A 13 114.85 -56.27 -80.87
CA GLU A 13 114.13 -55.84 -79.67
C GLU A 13 113.74 -54.36 -79.70
N ILE A 14 114.57 -53.49 -80.31
CA ILE A 14 114.23 -52.08 -80.54
C ILE A 14 113.18 -51.93 -81.63
N GLU A 15 113.26 -52.71 -82.72
CA GLU A 15 112.22 -52.75 -83.77
C GLU A 15 110.87 -53.23 -83.23
N ASP A 16 110.85 -54.26 -82.38
CA ASP A 16 109.62 -54.76 -81.76
C ASP A 16 109.02 -53.72 -80.78
N LYS A 17 109.86 -53.02 -79.99
CA LYS A 17 109.39 -51.92 -79.12
C LYS A 17 108.90 -50.72 -79.92
N LEU A 18 109.58 -50.36 -81.00
CA LEU A 18 109.16 -49.27 -81.89
C LEU A 18 107.81 -49.59 -82.54
N LYS A 19 107.64 -50.83 -83.00
CA LYS A 19 106.37 -51.32 -83.54
C LYS A 19 105.26 -51.32 -82.49
N GLN A 20 105.57 -51.73 -81.26
CA GLN A 20 104.62 -51.69 -80.15
C GLN A 20 104.23 -50.25 -79.77
N GLU A 21 105.18 -49.31 -79.76
CA GLU A 21 104.87 -47.89 -79.54
C GLU A 21 104.08 -47.28 -80.71
N GLU A 22 104.37 -47.64 -81.96
CA GLU A 22 103.59 -47.23 -83.13
C GLU A 22 102.14 -47.73 -83.07
N GLU A 23 101.92 -48.99 -82.68
CA GLU A 23 100.58 -49.56 -82.44
C GLU A 23 99.86 -48.85 -81.28
N THR A 24 100.56 -48.52 -80.20
CA THR A 24 99.98 -47.81 -79.05
C THR A 24 99.64 -46.36 -79.39
N LEU A 25 100.50 -45.68 -80.15
CA LEU A 25 100.25 -44.33 -80.66
C LEU A 25 99.06 -44.31 -81.61
N SER A 26 98.95 -45.30 -82.51
CA SER A 26 97.79 -45.50 -83.37
C SER A 26 96.50 -45.67 -82.55
N PHE A 27 96.52 -46.53 -81.52
CA PHE A 27 95.35 -46.75 -80.67
C PHE A 27 94.93 -45.49 -79.88
N ILE A 28 95.89 -44.71 -79.37
CA ILE A 28 95.62 -43.46 -78.68
C ILE A 28 95.07 -42.41 -79.65
N ARG A 29 95.60 -42.34 -80.88
CA ARG A 29 95.10 -41.44 -81.93
C ARG A 29 93.65 -41.77 -82.29
N ASP A 30 93.36 -43.05 -82.52
CA ASP A 30 92.00 -43.53 -82.83
C ASP A 30 91.03 -43.28 -81.65
N SER A 31 91.51 -43.45 -80.41
CA SER A 31 90.70 -43.17 -79.22
C SER A 31 90.45 -41.67 -79.03
N LEU A 32 91.44 -40.82 -79.33
CA LEU A 32 91.30 -39.37 -79.29
C LEU A 32 90.35 -38.87 -80.38
N GLU A 33 90.43 -39.44 -81.59
CA GLU A 33 89.52 -39.12 -82.69
C GLU A 33 88.08 -39.57 -82.39
N LYS A 34 87.90 -40.74 -81.77
CA LYS A 34 86.60 -41.17 -81.24
C LYS A 34 86.08 -40.22 -80.15
N SER A 35 86.94 -39.75 -79.25
CA SER A 35 86.56 -38.81 -78.19
C SER A 35 86.19 -37.42 -78.74
N ASP A 36 86.94 -36.93 -79.74
CA ASP A 36 86.63 -35.69 -80.45
C ASP A 36 85.31 -35.79 -81.22
N GLN A 37 85.05 -36.94 -81.85
CA GLN A 37 83.78 -37.21 -82.53
C GLN A 37 82.60 -37.28 -81.54
N LEU A 38 82.78 -37.92 -80.38
CA LEU A 38 81.77 -37.93 -79.30
C LEU A 38 81.51 -36.53 -78.77
N THR A 39 82.55 -35.72 -78.58
CA THR A 39 82.44 -34.33 -78.11
C THR A 39 81.69 -33.48 -79.14
N LYS A 40 82.00 -33.60 -80.44
CA LYS A 40 81.27 -32.94 -81.53
C LYS A 40 79.80 -33.37 -81.57
N ASN A 41 79.52 -34.66 -81.35
CA ASN A 41 78.15 -35.16 -81.26
C ASN A 41 77.41 -34.58 -80.04
N MET A 42 78.05 -34.48 -78.86
CA MET A 42 77.45 -33.85 -77.68
C MET A 42 77.18 -32.36 -77.91
N VAL A 43 78.12 -31.63 -78.50
CA VAL A 43 77.94 -30.21 -78.84
C VAL A 43 76.78 -30.05 -79.83
N SER A 44 76.68 -30.91 -80.85
CA SER A 44 75.58 -30.90 -81.81
C SER A 44 74.22 -31.16 -81.14
N ILE A 45 74.14 -32.12 -80.20
CA ILE A 45 72.92 -32.39 -79.43
C ILE A 45 72.56 -31.20 -78.56
N LEU A 46 73.53 -30.57 -77.88
CA LEU A 46 73.29 -29.40 -77.04
C LEU A 46 72.82 -28.20 -77.86
N SER A 47 73.44 -27.91 -79.00
CA SER A 47 72.98 -26.86 -79.92
C SER A 47 71.58 -27.16 -80.47
N SER A 48 71.26 -28.44 -80.72
CA SER A 48 69.91 -28.85 -81.12
C SER A 48 68.89 -28.62 -79.99
N PHE A 49 69.24 -28.96 -78.75
CA PHE A 49 68.40 -28.70 -77.59
C PHE A 49 68.20 -27.22 -77.33
N GLU A 50 69.25 -26.41 -77.41
CA GLU A 50 69.18 -24.96 -77.27
C GLU A 50 68.29 -24.33 -78.35
N SER A 51 68.44 -24.75 -79.60
CA SER A 51 67.57 -24.30 -80.70
C SER A 51 66.10 -24.71 -80.46
N ARG A 52 65.85 -25.92 -79.96
CA ARG A 52 64.50 -26.40 -79.64
C ARG A 52 63.90 -25.67 -78.44
N LEU A 53 64.70 -25.38 -77.41
CA LEU A 53 64.30 -24.59 -76.24
C LEU A 53 63.96 -23.17 -76.67
N MET A 54 64.79 -22.50 -77.47
CA MET A 54 64.49 -21.18 -78.02
C MET A 54 63.19 -21.18 -78.84
N LYS A 55 62.99 -22.18 -79.72
CA LYS A 55 61.75 -22.28 -80.50
C LYS A 55 60.53 -22.51 -79.61
N LEU A 56 60.66 -23.34 -78.58
CA LEU A 56 59.61 -23.62 -77.61
C LEU A 56 59.29 -22.37 -76.77
N GLU A 57 60.31 -21.68 -76.27
CA GLU A 57 60.19 -20.45 -75.50
C GLU A 57 59.51 -19.34 -76.33
N ASN A 58 59.96 -19.14 -77.57
CA ASN A 58 59.34 -18.20 -78.51
C ASN A 58 57.89 -18.57 -78.88
N SER A 59 57.50 -19.84 -78.75
CA SER A 59 56.12 -20.29 -79.04
C SER A 59 55.23 -20.26 -77.79
N ILE A 60 55.76 -20.65 -76.63
CA ILE A 60 54.99 -20.79 -75.38
C ILE A 60 54.81 -19.45 -74.67
N ILE A 61 55.83 -18.58 -74.61
CA ILE A 61 55.73 -17.31 -73.89
C ILE A 61 54.57 -16.44 -74.45
N PRO A 62 54.39 -16.27 -75.77
CA PRO A 62 53.26 -15.53 -76.31
C PRO A 62 51.91 -16.17 -75.96
N VAL A 63 51.82 -17.51 -76.02
CA VAL A 63 50.60 -18.24 -75.66
C VAL A 63 50.28 -18.05 -74.17
N HIS A 64 51.25 -18.21 -73.28
CA HIS A 64 51.07 -18.00 -71.84
C HIS A 64 50.68 -16.55 -71.53
N LYS A 65 51.30 -15.56 -72.18
CA LYS A 65 50.92 -14.15 -72.05
C LYS A 65 49.51 -13.89 -72.58
N GLN A 66 49.12 -14.51 -73.69
CA GLN A 66 47.76 -14.42 -74.22
C GLN A 66 46.73 -15.09 -73.29
N THR A 67 47.05 -16.26 -72.73
CA THR A 67 46.20 -16.96 -71.75
C THR A 67 46.03 -16.14 -70.47
N GLU A 68 47.09 -15.55 -69.95
CA GLU A 68 47.03 -14.66 -68.77
C GLU A 68 46.17 -13.42 -69.04
N ASN A 69 46.34 -12.79 -70.21
CA ASN A 69 45.49 -11.67 -70.62
C ASN A 69 44.02 -12.09 -70.78
N LEU A 70 43.76 -13.30 -71.29
CA LEU A 70 42.41 -13.84 -71.44
C LEU A 70 41.78 -14.14 -70.07
N GLN A 71 42.53 -14.68 -69.11
CA GLN A 71 42.07 -14.89 -67.74
C GLN A 71 41.74 -13.57 -67.06
N ARG A 72 42.60 -12.55 -67.19
CA ARG A 72 42.31 -11.21 -66.66
C ARG A 72 41.07 -10.60 -67.31
N LEU A 73 40.88 -10.79 -68.62
CA LEU A 73 39.68 -10.34 -69.32
C LEU A 73 38.44 -11.07 -68.78
N GLN A 74 38.50 -12.39 -68.62
CA GLN A 74 37.42 -13.18 -68.05
C GLN A 74 37.07 -12.73 -66.63
N GLU A 75 38.05 -12.57 -65.75
CA GLU A 75 37.84 -12.05 -64.39
C GLU A 75 37.20 -10.65 -64.39
N ASN A 76 37.62 -9.77 -65.29
CA ASN A 76 37.03 -8.45 -65.42
C ASN A 76 35.58 -8.51 -65.89
N VAL A 77 35.27 -9.41 -66.85
CA VAL A 77 33.90 -9.64 -67.32
C VAL A 77 33.03 -10.20 -66.18
N GLU A 78 33.51 -11.20 -65.44
CA GLU A 78 32.80 -11.78 -64.30
C GLU A 78 32.54 -10.75 -63.20
N LYS A 79 33.54 -9.93 -62.84
CA LYS A 79 33.38 -8.83 -61.89
C LYS A 79 32.37 -7.80 -62.39
N THR A 80 32.39 -7.46 -63.68
CA THR A 80 31.45 -6.51 -64.27
C THR A 80 30.03 -7.05 -64.28
N LEU A 81 29.85 -8.34 -64.61
CA LEU A 81 28.55 -9.02 -64.53
C LEU A 81 28.03 -9.04 -63.09
N SER A 82 28.87 -9.39 -62.11
CA SER A 82 28.48 -9.35 -60.70
C SER A 82 28.10 -7.95 -60.23
N CYS A 83 28.79 -6.91 -60.67
CA CYS A 83 28.43 -5.52 -60.38
C CYS A 83 27.09 -5.14 -61.04
N LEU A 84 26.87 -5.56 -62.30
CA LEU A 84 25.64 -5.30 -63.02
C LEU A 84 24.44 -6.00 -62.36
N ASP A 85 24.58 -7.27 -61.99
CA ASP A 85 23.56 -8.04 -61.27
C ASP A 85 23.23 -7.40 -59.91
N HIS A 86 24.26 -6.90 -59.21
CA HIS A 86 24.07 -6.17 -57.96
C HIS A 86 23.23 -4.90 -58.17
N VAL A 87 23.52 -4.11 -59.20
CA VAL A 87 22.74 -2.91 -59.53
C VAL A 87 21.31 -3.24 -59.94
N ILE A 88 21.13 -4.23 -60.83
CA ILE A 88 19.82 -4.69 -61.31
C ILE A 88 18.96 -5.17 -60.14
N SER A 89 19.56 -5.81 -59.13
CA SER A 89 18.84 -6.30 -57.97
C SER A 89 18.04 -5.19 -57.27
N TYR A 90 18.58 -3.96 -57.17
CA TYR A 90 17.87 -2.83 -56.54
C TYR A 90 16.61 -2.39 -57.31
N TYR A 91 16.58 -2.55 -58.63
CA TYR A 91 15.41 -2.24 -59.46
C TYR A 91 14.27 -3.26 -59.25
N HIS A 92 14.59 -4.48 -58.84
CA HIS A 92 13.60 -5.52 -58.54
C HIS A 92 13.07 -5.48 -57.10
N VAL A 93 13.81 -4.87 -56.15
CA VAL A 93 13.45 -4.81 -54.73
C VAL A 93 12.00 -4.36 -54.51
N ALA A 94 11.55 -3.32 -55.21
CA ALA A 94 10.19 -2.82 -55.06
C ALA A 94 9.14 -3.90 -55.42
N SER A 95 9.35 -4.63 -56.52
CA SER A 95 8.42 -5.67 -56.98
C SER A 95 8.43 -6.89 -56.06
N ASP A 96 9.62 -7.31 -55.63
CA ASP A 96 9.79 -8.53 -54.82
C ASP A 96 9.24 -8.37 -53.41
N THR A 97 9.34 -7.15 -52.86
CA THR A 97 8.91 -6.87 -51.48
C THR A 97 7.47 -6.35 -51.39
N GLU A 98 6.88 -5.83 -52.47
CA GLU A 98 5.55 -5.21 -52.46
C GLU A 98 4.45 -6.13 -51.90
N LYS A 99 4.49 -7.43 -52.23
CA LYS A 99 3.53 -8.40 -51.70
C LYS A 99 3.61 -8.51 -50.17
N ILE A 100 4.82 -8.66 -49.63
CA ILE A 100 5.05 -8.81 -48.19
C ILE A 100 4.62 -7.54 -47.45
N ILE A 101 5.01 -6.37 -47.97
CA ILE A 101 4.63 -5.07 -47.38
C ILE A 101 3.12 -4.86 -47.40
N ARG A 102 2.43 -5.27 -48.46
CA ARG A 102 0.97 -5.13 -48.56
C ARG A 102 0.21 -6.05 -47.60
N GLU A 103 0.72 -7.26 -47.37
CA GLU A 103 0.06 -8.23 -46.50
C GLU A 103 0.33 -8.00 -44.99
N GLY A 104 1.37 -7.25 -44.64
CA GLY A 104 1.67 -6.81 -43.27
C GLY A 104 2.53 -7.78 -42.43
N PRO A 105 3.03 -7.31 -41.28
CA PRO A 105 4.00 -8.02 -40.44
C PRO A 105 3.40 -9.09 -39.49
N THR A 106 2.07 -9.15 -39.35
CA THR A 106 1.39 -10.00 -38.35
C THR A 106 1.82 -11.47 -38.47
N GLY A 107 2.41 -12.02 -37.40
CA GLY A 107 2.85 -13.42 -37.32
C GLY A 107 4.12 -13.77 -38.11
N ARG A 108 4.77 -12.80 -38.75
CA ARG A 108 6.00 -12.99 -39.54
C ARG A 108 6.91 -11.75 -39.51
N LEU A 109 7.08 -11.19 -38.32
CA LEU A 109 7.81 -9.94 -38.12
C LEU A 109 9.24 -9.99 -38.69
N GLU A 110 9.98 -11.08 -38.45
CA GLU A 110 11.36 -11.23 -38.95
C GLU A 110 11.46 -11.17 -40.48
N GLU A 111 10.59 -11.89 -41.19
CA GLU A 111 10.55 -11.86 -42.65
C GLU A 111 10.21 -10.46 -43.17
N TYR A 112 9.28 -9.79 -42.48
CA TYR A 112 8.86 -8.43 -42.79
C TYR A 112 10.00 -7.42 -42.58
N LEU A 113 10.70 -7.46 -41.43
CA LEU A 113 11.84 -6.59 -41.14
C LEU A 113 13.00 -6.86 -42.10
N GLY A 114 13.23 -8.12 -42.49
CA GLY A 114 14.20 -8.47 -43.54
C GLY A 114 13.87 -7.84 -44.89
N SER A 115 12.58 -7.79 -45.24
CA SER A 115 12.10 -7.11 -46.46
C SER A 115 12.26 -5.58 -46.34
N MET A 116 11.97 -5.01 -45.18
CA MET A 116 12.19 -3.57 -44.90
C MET A 116 13.66 -3.18 -45.01
N ALA A 117 14.58 -4.01 -44.52
CA ALA A 117 16.02 -3.78 -44.64
C ALA A 117 16.50 -3.80 -46.11
N LYS A 118 15.91 -4.68 -46.95
CA LYS A 118 16.20 -4.68 -48.41
C LYS A 118 15.70 -3.40 -49.08
N ILE A 119 14.50 -2.93 -48.73
CA ILE A 119 13.95 -1.68 -49.24
C ILE A 119 14.82 -0.49 -48.80
N GLN A 120 15.23 -0.45 -47.53
CA GLN A 120 16.11 0.61 -47.00
C GLN A 120 17.44 0.68 -47.76
N LYS A 121 18.10 -0.46 -48.00
CA LYS A 121 19.33 -0.51 -48.81
C LYS A 121 19.11 0.00 -50.24
N ALA A 122 17.95 -0.29 -50.84
CA ALA A 122 17.61 0.24 -52.16
C ALA A 122 17.38 1.76 -52.13
N VAL A 123 16.75 2.28 -51.07
CA VAL A 123 16.58 3.73 -50.86
C VAL A 123 17.95 4.42 -50.77
N GLU A 124 18.86 3.91 -49.95
CA GLU A 124 20.23 4.43 -49.81
C GLU A 124 20.98 4.40 -51.15
N TYR A 125 20.95 3.26 -51.85
CA TYR A 125 21.57 3.11 -53.16
C TYR A 125 21.07 4.16 -54.17
N PHE A 126 19.75 4.31 -54.32
CA PHE A 126 19.18 5.26 -55.26
C PHE A 126 19.38 6.73 -54.81
N GLN A 127 19.43 7.02 -53.51
CA GLN A 127 19.75 8.36 -53.02
C GLN A 127 21.17 8.78 -53.41
N ASP A 128 22.14 7.87 -53.27
CA ASP A 128 23.54 8.17 -53.53
C ASP A 128 23.88 8.19 -55.03
N ASN A 129 23.21 7.35 -55.83
CA ASN A 129 23.55 7.16 -57.24
C ASN A 129 22.56 7.81 -58.22
N SER A 130 21.29 8.01 -57.85
CA SER A 130 20.22 8.46 -58.77
C SER A 130 19.08 9.19 -58.03
N PRO A 131 19.33 10.40 -57.49
CA PRO A 131 18.44 11.06 -56.51
C PRO A 131 17.08 11.50 -57.06
N ASP A 132 16.94 11.74 -58.37
CA ASP A 132 15.69 12.21 -59.00
C ASP A 132 14.95 11.09 -59.77
N SER A 133 15.29 9.82 -59.50
CA SER A 133 14.71 8.68 -60.20
C SER A 133 13.28 8.34 -59.74
N PRO A 134 12.38 7.91 -60.64
CA PRO A 134 11.05 7.42 -60.27
C PRO A 134 11.11 6.15 -59.39
N GLU A 135 12.16 5.34 -59.54
CA GLU A 135 12.44 4.16 -58.73
C GLU A 135 12.63 4.53 -57.26
N LEU A 136 13.40 5.60 -56.98
CA LEU A 136 13.60 6.10 -55.62
C LEU A 136 12.27 6.47 -54.96
N ASN A 137 11.39 7.15 -55.69
CA ASN A 137 10.08 7.54 -55.17
C ASN A 137 9.21 6.31 -54.87
N LYS A 138 9.28 5.27 -55.71
CA LYS A 138 8.55 4.02 -55.51
C LYS A 138 9.03 3.28 -54.25
N VAL A 139 10.35 3.11 -54.06
CA VAL A 139 10.89 2.42 -52.87
C VAL A 139 10.68 3.23 -51.60
N LYS A 140 10.78 4.57 -51.64
CA LYS A 140 10.45 5.44 -50.50
C LYS A 140 8.99 5.31 -50.09
N LEU A 141 8.05 5.34 -51.03
CA LEU A 141 6.62 5.17 -50.73
C LEU A 141 6.34 3.79 -50.13
N LEU A 142 6.98 2.74 -50.66
CA LEU A 142 6.85 1.38 -50.14
C LEU A 142 7.42 1.26 -48.72
N PHE A 143 8.55 1.91 -48.44
CA PHE A 143 9.14 1.99 -47.11
C PHE A 143 8.22 2.70 -46.12
N GLU A 144 7.64 3.84 -46.50
CA GLU A 144 6.69 4.58 -45.64
C GLU A 144 5.45 3.75 -45.31
N ARG A 145 4.84 3.09 -46.31
CA ARG A 145 3.73 2.16 -46.09
C ARG A 145 4.13 0.98 -45.20
N GLY A 146 5.37 0.51 -45.36
CA GLY A 146 5.93 -0.56 -44.57
C GLY A 146 6.03 -0.20 -43.09
N LYS A 147 6.51 1.02 -42.81
CA LYS A 147 6.57 1.63 -41.48
C LYS A 147 5.19 1.84 -40.85
N GLU A 148 4.23 2.41 -41.59
CA GLU A 148 2.85 2.59 -41.09
C GLU A 148 2.22 1.26 -40.66
N SER A 149 2.53 0.17 -41.39
CA SER A 149 2.06 -1.17 -41.05
C SER A 149 2.71 -1.71 -39.77
N LEU A 150 3.98 -1.37 -39.49
CA LEU A 150 4.66 -1.70 -38.24
C LEU A 150 4.09 -0.91 -37.05
N GLU A 151 3.80 0.38 -37.23
CA GLU A 151 3.10 1.19 -36.21
C GLU A 151 1.70 0.63 -35.90
N SER A 152 0.98 0.19 -36.94
CA SER A 152 -0.33 -0.46 -36.80
C SER A 152 -0.23 -1.81 -36.09
N GLU A 153 0.77 -2.62 -36.41
CA GLU A 153 1.01 -3.90 -35.74
C GLU A 153 1.38 -3.70 -34.27
N PHE A 154 2.25 -2.73 -33.95
CA PHE A 154 2.58 -2.37 -32.56
C PHE A 154 1.30 -2.06 -31.77
N ARG A 155 0.44 -1.19 -32.33
CA ARG A 155 -0.86 -0.86 -31.72
C ARG A 155 -1.75 -2.10 -31.56
N SER A 156 -1.82 -2.96 -32.58
CA SER A 156 -2.62 -4.18 -32.59
C SER A 156 -2.17 -5.16 -31.50
N LEU A 157 -0.87 -5.43 -31.40
CA LEU A 157 -0.28 -6.31 -30.40
C LEU A 157 -0.55 -5.78 -28.98
N MET A 158 -0.27 -4.48 -28.74
CA MET A 158 -0.53 -3.86 -27.45
C MET A 158 -2.00 -3.90 -27.06
N THR A 159 -2.91 -3.60 -28.00
CA THR A 159 -4.37 -3.57 -27.73
C THR A 159 -4.93 -4.96 -27.46
N ARG A 160 -4.48 -5.97 -28.21
CA ARG A 160 -5.00 -7.34 -28.13
C ARG A 160 -4.54 -8.07 -26.87
N HIS A 161 -3.31 -7.79 -26.42
CA HIS A 161 -2.68 -8.55 -25.34
C HIS A 161 -2.64 -7.80 -24.00
N SER A 162 -2.80 -6.47 -23.96
CA SER A 162 -2.90 -5.73 -22.69
C SER A 162 -4.26 -5.98 -22.03
N LYS A 163 -4.27 -6.74 -20.93
CA LYS A 163 -5.47 -7.10 -20.19
C LYS A 163 -5.52 -6.42 -18.83
N VAL A 164 -6.73 -6.29 -18.27
CA VAL A 164 -6.95 -5.82 -16.90
C VAL A 164 -6.47 -6.91 -15.95
N VAL A 165 -5.75 -6.53 -14.90
CA VAL A 165 -5.31 -7.47 -13.85
C VAL A 165 -6.50 -7.80 -12.96
N SER A 166 -6.73 -9.08 -12.68
CA SER A 166 -7.87 -9.50 -11.87
C SER A 166 -7.72 -9.09 -10.40
N PRO A 167 -8.80 -8.71 -9.69
CA PRO A 167 -8.73 -8.33 -8.29
C PRO A 167 -8.04 -9.34 -7.37
N VAL A 168 -8.27 -10.64 -7.56
CA VAL A 168 -7.66 -11.71 -6.76
C VAL A 168 -6.14 -11.69 -6.89
N LEU A 169 -5.63 -11.64 -8.13
CA LEU A 169 -4.20 -11.56 -8.38
C LEU A 169 -3.58 -10.29 -7.79
N ILE A 170 -4.29 -9.16 -7.81
CA ILE A 170 -3.80 -7.92 -7.18
C ILE A 170 -3.68 -8.09 -5.65
N LEU A 171 -4.65 -8.76 -5.02
CA LEU A 171 -4.58 -9.05 -3.60
C LEU A 171 -3.43 -10.00 -3.26
N ASP A 172 -3.20 -11.04 -4.07
CA ASP A 172 -2.06 -11.94 -3.91
C ASP A 172 -0.72 -11.19 -4.03
N LEU A 173 -0.61 -10.23 -4.96
CA LEU A 173 0.57 -9.36 -5.12
C LEU A 173 0.81 -8.41 -3.94
N ILE A 174 -0.25 -7.99 -3.25
CA ILE A 174 -0.15 -7.13 -2.06
C ILE A 174 0.26 -7.99 -0.85
N SER A 175 -0.32 -9.19 -0.71
CA SER A 175 -0.04 -10.10 0.42
C SER A 175 1.33 -10.78 0.36
N GLY A 176 1.92 -10.92 -0.83
CA GLY A 176 3.23 -11.56 -1.01
C GLY A 176 4.41 -10.82 -0.36
N ASP A 177 4.24 -9.58 0.10
CA ASP A 177 5.28 -8.80 0.79
C ASP A 177 5.44 -9.17 2.28
N ASP A 178 4.45 -9.82 2.90
CA ASP A 178 4.45 -10.11 4.34
C ASP A 178 5.18 -11.43 4.71
N GLU A 179 5.45 -12.32 3.75
CA GLU A 179 6.17 -13.58 3.98
C GLU A 179 7.64 -13.47 3.53
N LEU A 180 8.51 -13.14 4.50
CA LEU A 180 9.98 -13.09 4.38
C LEU A 180 10.67 -14.44 4.05
N GLU A 181 9.97 -15.44 3.51
CA GLU A 181 10.53 -16.76 3.21
C GLU A 181 10.24 -17.20 1.77
N VAL A 182 11.20 -16.92 0.88
CA VAL A 182 11.51 -17.73 -0.32
C VAL A 182 10.32 -17.98 -1.27
N GLN A 183 9.54 -16.95 -1.62
CA GLN A 183 8.77 -16.98 -2.86
C GLN A 183 9.60 -16.36 -3.98
N GLU A 184 9.81 -17.13 -5.05
CA GLU A 184 10.26 -16.60 -6.34
C GLU A 184 9.41 -15.37 -6.66
N ASP A 185 10.05 -14.24 -7.01
CA ASP A 185 9.37 -13.03 -7.52
C ASP A 185 8.30 -13.47 -8.52
N VAL A 186 7.02 -13.46 -8.12
CA VAL A 186 5.91 -13.78 -9.02
C VAL A 186 5.77 -12.57 -9.94
N ALA A 187 6.63 -12.49 -10.94
CA ALA A 187 6.63 -11.42 -11.91
C ALA A 187 5.30 -11.46 -12.67
N LEU A 188 4.56 -10.35 -12.62
CA LEU A 188 3.29 -10.22 -13.31
C LEU A 188 3.52 -10.25 -14.83
N GLU A 189 3.12 -11.34 -15.47
CA GLU A 189 3.21 -11.48 -16.93
C GLU A 189 2.13 -10.65 -17.63
N HIS A 190 2.53 -9.46 -18.11
CA HIS A 190 1.63 -8.54 -18.82
C HIS A 190 1.32 -8.94 -20.25
N LEU A 191 2.29 -9.57 -20.91
CA LEU A 191 2.26 -9.95 -22.32
C LEU A 191 2.87 -11.35 -22.47
N PRO A 192 2.36 -12.21 -23.37
CA PRO A 192 3.05 -13.45 -23.71
C PRO A 192 4.47 -13.16 -24.24
N GLU A 193 5.45 -14.00 -23.89
CA GLU A 193 6.86 -13.79 -24.25
C GLU A 193 7.09 -13.53 -25.75
N SER A 194 6.42 -14.28 -26.63
CA SER A 194 6.52 -14.09 -28.07
C SER A 194 6.05 -12.70 -28.51
N VAL A 195 4.99 -12.17 -27.89
CA VAL A 195 4.43 -10.85 -28.19
C VAL A 195 5.34 -9.76 -27.64
N LEU A 196 5.91 -9.96 -26.44
CA LEU A 196 6.86 -9.03 -25.86
C LEU A 196 8.09 -8.85 -26.76
N GLN A 197 8.67 -9.94 -27.25
CA GLN A 197 9.79 -9.91 -28.19
C GLN A 197 9.44 -9.16 -29.49
N ASP A 198 8.25 -9.41 -30.06
CA ASP A 198 7.80 -8.71 -31.27
C ASP A 198 7.64 -7.20 -31.02
N VAL A 199 7.01 -6.81 -29.91
CA VAL A 199 6.81 -5.41 -29.53
C VAL A 199 8.14 -4.69 -29.28
N ILE A 200 9.10 -5.35 -28.62
CA ILE A 200 10.46 -4.80 -28.40
C ILE A 200 11.17 -4.58 -29.74
N ARG A 201 11.12 -5.56 -30.65
CA ARG A 201 11.74 -5.45 -31.98
C ARG A 201 11.12 -4.33 -32.80
N ILE A 202 9.79 -4.23 -32.83
CA ILE A 202 9.09 -3.14 -33.53
C ILE A 202 9.45 -1.79 -32.89
N SER A 203 9.46 -1.68 -31.57
CA SER A 203 9.83 -0.45 -30.86
C SER A 203 11.23 0.02 -31.24
N ARG A 204 12.25 -0.86 -31.15
CA ARG A 204 13.63 -0.53 -31.55
C ARG A 204 13.72 -0.09 -32.99
N TRP A 205 13.02 -0.79 -33.89
CA TRP A 205 12.99 -0.44 -35.32
C TRP A 205 12.34 0.93 -35.56
N LEU A 206 11.22 1.23 -34.91
CA LEU A 206 10.54 2.53 -35.02
C LEU A 206 11.34 3.67 -34.40
N VAL A 207 12.23 3.41 -33.45
CA VAL A 207 13.12 4.43 -32.88
C VAL A 207 14.22 4.83 -33.86
N GLU A 208 14.75 3.86 -34.60
CA GLU A 208 15.81 4.09 -35.59
C GLU A 208 15.27 4.68 -36.90
N TYR A 209 14.12 4.19 -37.38
CA TYR A 209 13.59 4.51 -38.71
C TYR A 209 12.27 5.31 -38.69
N GLY A 210 11.72 5.59 -37.51
CA GLY A 210 10.48 6.36 -37.34
C GLY A 210 10.67 7.85 -37.57
N ARG A 211 9.61 8.52 -38.05
CA ARG A 211 9.59 10.00 -38.19
C ARG A 211 9.11 10.69 -36.90
N ASN A 212 8.33 10.00 -36.08
CA ASN A 212 7.76 10.51 -34.84
C ASN A 212 7.85 9.43 -33.75
N GLN A 213 7.62 9.84 -32.51
CA GLN A 213 7.62 8.97 -31.33
C GLN A 213 6.18 8.60 -30.94
N ASP A 214 5.24 8.62 -31.90
CA ASP A 214 3.80 8.49 -31.61
C ASP A 214 3.43 7.09 -31.13
N PHE A 215 4.19 6.04 -31.50
CA PHE A 215 3.98 4.70 -30.96
C PHE A 215 4.16 4.65 -29.43
N MET A 216 5.01 5.51 -28.85
CA MET A 216 5.16 5.64 -27.40
C MET A 216 3.90 6.24 -26.77
N ASN A 217 3.23 7.17 -27.46
CA ASN A 217 1.93 7.69 -27.06
C ASN A 217 0.88 6.59 -27.05
N VAL A 218 0.86 5.75 -28.09
CA VAL A 218 -0.03 4.60 -28.17
C VAL A 218 0.22 3.62 -27.03
N TYR A 219 1.50 3.34 -26.74
CA TYR A 219 1.90 2.47 -25.64
C TYR A 219 1.31 2.95 -24.31
N TYR A 220 1.64 4.16 -23.87
CA TYR A 220 1.20 4.61 -22.55
C TYR A 220 -0.31 4.80 -22.48
N GLN A 221 -1.00 5.17 -23.57
CA GLN A 221 -2.46 5.29 -23.58
C GLN A 221 -3.16 3.95 -23.33
N ILE A 222 -2.68 2.89 -24.00
CA ILE A 222 -3.24 1.54 -23.82
C ILE A 222 -2.96 1.06 -22.40
N ARG A 223 -1.71 1.16 -21.93
CA ARG A 223 -1.32 0.71 -20.59
C ARG A 223 -2.00 1.50 -19.48
N SER A 224 -2.09 2.83 -19.60
CA SER A 224 -2.84 3.71 -18.67
C SER A 224 -4.28 3.22 -18.49
N SER A 225 -4.98 2.94 -19.60
CA SER A 225 -6.36 2.46 -19.55
C SER A 225 -6.50 1.13 -18.80
N GLN A 226 -5.55 0.21 -18.97
CA GLN A 226 -5.58 -1.08 -18.30
C GLN A 226 -5.24 -0.95 -16.80
N LEU A 227 -4.28 -0.11 -16.45
CA LEU A 227 -3.90 0.19 -15.07
C LEU A 227 -5.08 0.80 -14.28
N ASP A 228 -5.68 1.86 -14.81
CA ASP A 228 -6.84 2.54 -14.19
C ASP A 228 -8.04 1.58 -14.02
N ARG A 229 -8.34 0.77 -15.04
CA ARG A 229 -9.39 -0.25 -14.98
C ARG A 229 -9.10 -1.35 -13.96
N SER A 230 -7.84 -1.71 -13.74
CA SER A 230 -7.45 -2.74 -12.77
C SER A 230 -7.70 -2.25 -11.34
N ILE A 231 -7.32 -1.02 -11.03
CA ILE A 231 -7.55 -0.40 -9.71
C ILE A 231 -9.06 -0.20 -9.47
N LYS A 232 -9.81 0.32 -10.46
CA LYS A 232 -11.27 0.46 -10.35
C LYS A 232 -11.97 -0.90 -10.21
N GLY A 233 -11.47 -1.93 -10.88
CA GLY A 233 -11.95 -3.30 -10.76
C GLY A 233 -11.76 -3.88 -9.36
N LEU A 234 -10.62 -3.59 -8.72
CA LEU A 234 -10.36 -3.97 -7.33
C LEU A 234 -11.34 -3.29 -6.37
N LYS A 235 -11.57 -1.97 -6.51
CA LYS A 235 -12.55 -1.26 -5.68
C LYS A 235 -13.95 -1.88 -5.78
N GLU A 236 -14.42 -2.16 -6.99
CA GLU A 236 -15.73 -2.77 -7.20
C GLU A 236 -15.81 -4.21 -6.66
N HIS A 237 -14.69 -4.93 -6.62
CA HIS A 237 -14.63 -6.25 -5.98
C HIS A 237 -14.95 -6.17 -4.49
N PHE A 238 -14.34 -5.24 -3.74
CA PHE A 238 -14.68 -5.04 -2.32
C PHE A 238 -16.15 -4.66 -2.11
N ARG A 239 -16.70 -3.80 -2.99
CA ARG A 239 -18.11 -3.41 -2.94
C ARG A 239 -19.07 -4.59 -3.19
N LYS A 240 -18.71 -5.50 -4.10
CA LYS A 240 -19.49 -6.69 -4.43
C LYS A 240 -19.38 -7.78 -3.38
N SER A 241 -18.18 -8.05 -2.87
CA SER A 241 -17.97 -9.03 -1.80
C SER A 241 -18.83 -8.72 -0.57
N SER A 242 -18.95 -7.43 -0.24
CA SER A 242 -19.76 -6.93 0.88
C SER A 242 -21.28 -7.06 0.68
N SER A 243 -21.75 -7.10 -0.57
CA SER A 243 -23.16 -7.36 -0.90
C SER A 243 -23.49 -8.85 -1.08
N SER A 244 -22.48 -9.72 -1.06
CA SER A 244 -22.60 -11.15 -1.31
C SER A 244 -22.44 -12.03 -0.06
N SER A 245 -22.50 -11.45 1.15
CA SER A 245 -22.52 -12.16 2.43
C SER A 245 -23.82 -12.98 2.69
N GLY A 246 -24.34 -13.61 1.63
CA GLY A 246 -25.37 -14.64 1.63
C GLY A 246 -25.03 -15.73 0.61
N VAL A 247 -24.38 -16.79 1.09
CA VAL A 247 -24.17 -18.11 0.44
C VAL A 247 -23.02 -18.19 -0.59
N PRO A 248 -21.97 -19.01 -0.34
CA PRO A 248 -20.99 -19.34 -1.37
C PRO A 248 -21.58 -20.39 -2.33
N TYR A 249 -21.83 -19.99 -3.58
CA TYR A 249 -22.05 -20.94 -4.67
C TYR A 249 -20.69 -21.32 -5.26
N SER A 250 -20.26 -22.56 -5.05
CA SER A 250 -19.17 -23.16 -5.84
C SER A 250 -19.62 -23.33 -7.30
N PRO A 251 -18.79 -23.02 -8.30
CA PRO A 251 -19.14 -23.29 -9.69
C PRO A 251 -18.93 -24.79 -9.98
N ALA A 252 -20.02 -25.53 -10.13
CA ALA A 252 -19.99 -26.92 -10.56
C ALA A 252 -19.71 -27.02 -12.07
N ILE A 253 -18.71 -27.84 -12.40
CA ILE A 253 -18.35 -28.31 -13.74
C ILE A 253 -19.57 -29.00 -14.41
N PRO A 254 -19.91 -28.71 -15.68
CA PRO A 254 -21.06 -29.34 -16.32
C PRO A 254 -20.69 -30.73 -16.84
N ASN A 255 -21.04 -31.78 -16.11
CA ASN A 255 -21.00 -33.15 -16.61
C ASN A 255 -22.38 -33.65 -17.07
N LYS A 256 -22.37 -34.21 -18.28
CA LYS A 256 -23.51 -34.70 -19.06
C LYS A 256 -24.35 -35.72 -18.29
N ARG A 257 -25.67 -35.55 -18.36
CA ARG A 257 -26.69 -36.49 -17.86
C ARG A 257 -26.59 -37.84 -18.59
N LYS A 258 -26.66 -38.93 -17.84
CA LYS A 258 -27.21 -40.21 -18.30
C LYS A 258 -27.97 -40.87 -17.15
N ASP A 259 -29.23 -41.17 -17.41
CA ASP A 259 -30.23 -41.73 -16.49
C ASP A 259 -29.88 -43.15 -16.01
N THR A 260 -30.14 -43.46 -14.73
CA THR A 260 -31.05 -44.54 -14.28
C THR A 260 -31.08 -44.64 -12.73
N PRO A 261 -32.17 -45.16 -12.13
CA PRO A 261 -32.53 -44.91 -10.73
C PRO A 261 -32.30 -46.13 -9.83
N THR A 262 -31.77 -45.95 -8.61
CA THR A 262 -32.10 -46.87 -7.50
C THR A 262 -31.72 -46.36 -6.10
N LYS A 263 -32.74 -46.36 -5.23
CA LYS A 263 -32.77 -46.75 -3.80
C LYS A 263 -31.90 -45.99 -2.78
N LYS A 264 -32.58 -45.23 -1.89
CA LYS A 264 -32.19 -44.97 -0.49
C LYS A 264 -32.11 -46.30 0.30
N PRO A 265 -31.33 -46.38 1.40
CA PRO A 265 -31.92 -46.28 2.75
C PRO A 265 -30.95 -45.58 3.77
N PRO A 266 -31.15 -45.58 5.11
CA PRO A 266 -31.33 -44.35 5.87
C PRO A 266 -30.27 -44.11 6.99
N ARG A 267 -30.37 -42.91 7.59
CA ARG A 267 -29.68 -42.42 8.79
C ARG A 267 -29.60 -43.41 9.96
N ARG A 268 -28.49 -43.35 10.73
CA ARG A 268 -28.52 -43.38 12.21
C ARG A 268 -27.44 -42.47 12.83
N PRO A 269 -27.65 -42.00 14.07
CA PRO A 269 -26.94 -40.86 14.68
C PRO A 269 -26.00 -41.26 15.83
N GLY A 270 -25.11 -40.34 16.23
CA GLY A 270 -24.72 -40.18 17.64
C GLY A 270 -23.24 -39.89 17.91
N HIS A 271 -23.04 -39.14 19.01
CA HIS A 271 -21.83 -38.83 19.80
C HIS A 271 -21.06 -37.58 19.32
N GLU A 272 -21.32 -36.39 19.87
CA GLU A 272 -20.94 -35.86 21.21
C GLU A 272 -19.42 -35.84 21.45
N HIS A 273 -18.85 -34.62 21.45
CA HIS A 273 -17.79 -34.20 22.38
C HIS A 273 -17.75 -32.66 22.50
N ASP A 274 -17.91 -32.21 23.75
CA ASP A 274 -17.65 -30.92 24.41
C ASP A 274 -16.72 -29.90 23.69
N PHE A 275 -17.10 -28.64 23.53
CA PHE A 275 -17.13 -27.51 24.52
C PHE A 275 -15.77 -27.10 25.13
N ARG A 276 -15.24 -25.97 24.65
CA ARG A 276 -14.43 -25.03 25.45
C ARG A 276 -14.95 -23.59 25.27
N VAL A 277 -15.68 -23.17 26.31
CA VAL A 277 -15.70 -21.85 26.96
C VAL A 277 -15.62 -20.60 26.06
N LYS A 278 -16.79 -20.04 25.72
CA LYS A 278 -16.98 -18.59 25.53
C LYS A 278 -17.59 -18.02 26.82
N HIS A 279 -16.92 -17.04 27.40
CA HIS A 279 -17.44 -16.27 28.54
C HIS A 279 -18.60 -15.39 28.08
N LEU A 280 -19.75 -15.57 28.74
CA LEU A 280 -20.90 -14.69 28.69
C LEU A 280 -20.58 -13.36 29.39
N SER A 281 -20.90 -12.25 28.72
CA SER A 281 -21.43 -11.06 29.36
C SER A 281 -22.28 -10.27 28.37
N GLU A 282 -23.47 -10.79 28.06
CA GLU A 282 -24.60 -10.01 27.56
C GLU A 282 -25.63 -9.93 28.67
N ALA A 283 -25.83 -8.72 29.20
CA ALA A 283 -27.13 -8.28 29.71
C ALA A 283 -27.10 -6.75 29.78
N LEU A 284 -28.15 -6.14 29.21
CA LEU A 284 -28.48 -4.71 29.17
C LEU A 284 -27.94 -3.95 27.94
N ASN A 285 -28.57 -4.20 26.80
CA ASN A 285 -28.87 -3.15 25.84
C ASN A 285 -30.17 -3.52 25.12
N ASP A 286 -31.32 -3.07 25.65
CA ASP A 286 -32.58 -3.13 24.93
C ASP A 286 -32.89 -1.73 24.39
N LYS A 287 -32.96 -1.67 23.05
CA LYS A 287 -33.55 -0.65 22.18
C LYS A 287 -32.82 0.70 22.13
N HIS A 288 -31.98 0.88 21.11
CA HIS A 288 -32.21 1.76 19.94
C HIS A 288 -31.08 1.53 18.92
N GLY A 289 -31.41 1.35 17.62
CA GLY A 289 -30.38 1.48 16.58
C GLY A 289 -30.77 0.92 15.19
N PRO A 290 -30.85 1.79 14.16
CA PRO A 290 -30.57 1.45 12.77
C PRO A 290 -29.09 1.66 12.39
N LEU A 291 -28.16 1.80 13.37
CA LEU A 291 -26.78 2.26 13.15
C LEU A 291 -25.78 1.15 12.70
N ALA A 292 -26.06 -0.13 12.98
CA ALA A 292 -25.10 -1.21 12.73
C ALA A 292 -24.73 -1.39 11.23
N GLY A 293 -25.67 -1.15 10.30
CA GLY A 293 -25.39 -1.33 8.87
C GLY A 293 -24.61 -0.20 8.20
N ARG A 294 -24.35 0.91 8.91
CA ARG A 294 -23.65 2.08 8.35
C ARG A 294 -22.15 2.07 8.66
N ASP A 295 -21.76 1.56 9.83
CA ASP A 295 -20.35 1.35 10.19
C ASP A 295 -19.71 0.25 9.32
N ASP A 296 -20.39 -0.89 9.15
CA ASP A 296 -19.89 -2.00 8.31
C ASP A 296 -19.63 -1.57 6.85
N MET A 297 -20.41 -0.62 6.32
CA MET A 297 -20.23 -0.11 4.95
C MET A 297 -19.05 0.86 4.84
N LEU A 298 -18.82 1.68 5.87
CA LEU A 298 -17.71 2.63 5.92
C LEU A 298 -16.36 1.91 6.07
N ASP A 299 -16.33 0.82 6.83
CA ASP A 299 -15.14 -0.03 6.97
C ASP A 299 -14.76 -0.70 5.64
N VAL A 300 -15.75 -1.20 4.89
CA VAL A 300 -15.52 -1.76 3.55
C VAL A 300 -14.95 -0.73 2.57
N GLU A 301 -15.48 0.49 2.55
CA GLU A 301 -14.97 1.55 1.67
C GLU A 301 -13.55 1.98 2.06
N THR A 302 -13.26 2.00 3.37
CA THR A 302 -11.93 2.27 3.93
C THR A 302 -10.93 1.21 3.50
N ASP A 303 -11.26 -0.06 3.68
CA ASP A 303 -10.42 -1.18 3.27
C ASP A 303 -10.20 -1.21 1.76
N ALA A 304 -11.25 -0.99 0.97
CA ALA A 304 -11.15 -0.94 -0.48
C ALA A 304 -10.16 0.15 -0.94
N TYR A 305 -10.21 1.33 -0.31
CA TYR A 305 -9.30 2.42 -0.65
C TYR A 305 -7.85 2.12 -0.26
N ILE A 306 -7.61 1.57 0.93
CA ILE A 306 -6.29 1.13 1.40
C ILE A 306 -5.67 0.14 0.39
N HIS A 307 -6.42 -0.87 -0.03
CA HIS A 307 -5.92 -1.84 -1.01
C HIS A 307 -5.69 -1.22 -2.39
N CYS A 308 -6.51 -0.24 -2.81
CA CYS A 308 -6.28 0.47 -4.07
C CYS A 308 -4.99 1.30 -4.05
N VAL A 309 -4.62 1.89 -2.91
CA VAL A 309 -3.35 2.60 -2.73
C VAL A 309 -2.16 1.66 -2.91
N SER A 310 -2.18 0.52 -2.21
CA SER A 310 -1.14 -0.52 -2.33
C SER A 310 -1.08 -1.11 -3.74
N ALA A 311 -2.24 -1.40 -4.33
CA ALA A 311 -2.35 -1.90 -5.70
C ALA A 311 -1.72 -0.95 -6.72
N PHE A 312 -1.94 0.36 -6.58
CA PHE A 312 -1.32 1.34 -7.47
C PHE A 312 0.21 1.21 -7.45
N VAL A 313 0.83 1.09 -6.27
CA VAL A 313 2.29 0.95 -6.14
C VAL A 313 2.78 -0.30 -6.85
N LYS A 314 2.21 -1.47 -6.53
CA LYS A 314 2.64 -2.75 -7.10
C LYS A 314 2.44 -2.79 -8.62
N LEU A 315 1.30 -2.32 -9.11
CA LEU A 315 1.03 -2.27 -10.54
C LEU A 315 1.92 -1.24 -11.27
N ALA A 316 2.16 -0.07 -10.68
CA ALA A 316 3.04 0.94 -11.28
C ALA A 316 4.51 0.47 -11.31
N GLN A 317 4.99 -0.26 -10.30
CA GLN A 317 6.30 -0.93 -10.33
C GLN A 317 6.38 -1.90 -11.52
N SER A 318 5.37 -2.74 -11.66
CA SER A 318 5.30 -3.73 -12.73
C SER A 318 5.19 -3.10 -14.13
N GLU A 319 4.42 -2.01 -14.29
CA GLU A 319 4.36 -1.24 -15.53
C GLU A 319 5.71 -0.59 -15.87
N TYR A 320 6.47 -0.11 -14.87
CA TYR A 320 7.80 0.45 -15.10
C TYR A 320 8.79 -0.61 -15.62
N GLN A 321 8.74 -1.82 -15.07
CA GLN A 321 9.56 -2.95 -15.54
C GLN A 321 9.25 -3.27 -17.01
N LEU A 322 7.98 -3.46 -17.36
CA LEU A 322 7.57 -3.71 -18.76
C LEU A 322 7.96 -2.55 -19.69
N LEU A 323 7.77 -1.32 -19.24
CA LEU A 323 8.12 -0.12 -19.99
C LEU A 323 9.62 -0.04 -20.25
N ALA A 324 10.47 -0.45 -19.29
CA ALA A 324 11.92 -0.41 -19.43
C ALA A 324 12.44 -1.32 -20.55
N ASP A 325 11.76 -2.44 -20.80
CA ASP A 325 12.12 -3.38 -21.87
C ASP A 325 11.73 -2.86 -23.27
N ILE A 326 10.58 -2.16 -23.36
CA ILE A 326 9.99 -1.73 -24.64
C ILE A 326 10.44 -0.33 -25.05
N ILE A 327 10.50 0.63 -24.11
CA ILE A 327 10.71 2.04 -24.40
C ILE A 327 12.19 2.42 -24.22
N PRO A 328 12.81 3.18 -25.16
CA PRO A 328 14.19 3.62 -25.03
C PRO A 328 14.44 4.48 -23.80
N GLU A 329 15.60 4.29 -23.16
CA GLU A 329 16.00 4.89 -21.88
C GLU A 329 15.67 6.40 -21.76
N HIS A 330 16.01 7.19 -22.79
CA HIS A 330 15.76 8.63 -22.81
C HIS A 330 14.28 9.04 -22.71
N HIS A 331 13.36 8.18 -23.14
CA HIS A 331 11.93 8.43 -23.15
C HIS A 331 11.18 7.74 -22.00
N GLN A 332 11.84 6.87 -21.24
CA GLN A 332 11.17 6.03 -20.23
C GLN A 332 10.47 6.88 -19.17
N LYS A 333 11.17 7.84 -18.57
CA LYS A 333 10.62 8.67 -17.48
C LYS A 333 9.40 9.48 -17.92
N LYS A 334 9.45 10.12 -19.10
CA LYS A 334 8.34 10.91 -19.64
C LYS A 334 7.13 10.03 -20.01
N THR A 335 7.40 8.87 -20.62
CA THR A 335 6.35 7.92 -21.02
C THR A 335 5.68 7.31 -19.80
N PHE A 336 6.46 6.95 -18.78
CA PHE A 336 5.94 6.43 -17.51
C PHE A 336 5.12 7.46 -16.76
N ASP A 337 5.60 8.70 -16.66
CA ASP A 337 4.86 9.80 -16.04
C ASP A 337 3.49 9.99 -16.69
N SER A 338 3.40 9.87 -18.02
CA SER A 338 2.14 9.96 -18.77
C SER A 338 1.24 8.72 -18.58
N LEU A 339 1.84 7.52 -18.48
CA LEU A 339 1.13 6.25 -18.30
C LEU A 339 0.33 6.20 -17.00
N ILE A 340 0.89 6.72 -15.91
CA ILE A 340 0.28 6.58 -14.58
C ILE A 340 -0.74 7.67 -14.25
N GLN A 341 -0.87 8.73 -15.07
CA GLN A 341 -1.67 9.90 -14.70
C GLN A 341 -3.12 9.56 -14.39
N ASP A 342 -3.83 8.84 -15.27
CA ASP A 342 -5.27 8.60 -15.10
C ASP A 342 -5.55 7.78 -13.83
N ALA A 343 -4.74 6.74 -13.60
CA ALA A 343 -4.83 5.88 -12.43
C ALA A 343 -4.51 6.64 -11.13
N LEU A 344 -3.44 7.44 -11.14
CA LEU A 344 -3.03 8.24 -10.00
C LEU A 344 -4.06 9.34 -9.69
N ASP A 345 -4.55 10.06 -10.70
CA ASP A 345 -5.59 11.08 -10.55
C ASP A 345 -6.90 10.48 -10.04
N GLY A 346 -7.28 9.29 -10.53
CA GLY A 346 -8.41 8.54 -10.00
C GLY A 346 -8.26 8.21 -8.51
N LEU A 347 -7.06 7.75 -8.10
CA LEU A 347 -6.76 7.42 -6.70
C LEU A 347 -6.77 8.67 -5.79
N MET A 348 -6.21 9.79 -6.28
CA MET A 348 -6.20 11.05 -5.53
C MET A 348 -7.60 11.65 -5.40
N LEU A 349 -8.39 11.62 -6.49
CA LEU A 349 -9.78 12.09 -6.48
C LEU A 349 -10.63 11.29 -5.49
N GLU A 350 -10.43 9.99 -5.39
CA GLU A 350 -11.11 9.16 -4.40
C GLU A 350 -10.72 9.54 -2.97
N GLY A 351 -9.43 9.78 -2.72
CA GLY A 351 -8.97 10.29 -1.42
C GLY A 351 -9.59 11.64 -1.07
N GLU A 352 -9.69 12.56 -2.02
CA GLU A 352 -10.35 13.86 -1.83
C GLU A 352 -11.87 13.72 -1.61
N ASN A 353 -12.51 12.71 -2.21
CA ASN A 353 -13.92 12.40 -1.93
C ASN A 353 -14.12 11.95 -0.48
N ILE A 354 -13.20 11.14 0.07
CA ILE A 354 -13.20 10.75 1.50
C ILE A 354 -13.02 11.98 2.38
N VAL A 355 -12.07 12.87 2.07
CA VAL A 355 -11.89 14.15 2.78
C VAL A 355 -13.17 15.00 2.74
N SER A 356 -13.84 15.06 1.59
CA SER A 356 -15.11 15.78 1.42
C SER A 356 -16.25 15.14 2.22
N ALA A 357 -16.30 13.80 2.29
CA ALA A 357 -17.27 13.06 3.11
C ALA A 357 -17.05 13.34 4.61
N ALA A 358 -15.80 13.27 5.08
CA ALA A 358 -15.43 13.62 6.45
C ALA A 358 -15.82 15.07 6.79
N ARG A 359 -15.57 16.02 5.88
CA ARG A 359 -15.99 17.42 6.05
C ARG A 359 -17.51 17.57 6.24
N LYS A 360 -18.31 16.85 5.45
CA LYS A 360 -19.77 16.84 5.58
C LYS A 360 -20.24 16.20 6.89
N ALA A 361 -19.54 15.17 7.35
CA ALA A 361 -19.84 14.50 8.63
C ALA A 361 -19.57 15.41 9.82
N ILE A 362 -18.44 16.14 9.82
CA ILE A 362 -18.10 17.13 10.86
C ILE A 362 -19.19 18.20 11.00
N ILE A 363 -19.69 18.73 9.88
CA ILE A 363 -20.79 19.73 9.88
C ILE A 363 -22.08 19.17 10.51
N ARG A 364 -22.30 17.86 10.41
CA ARG A 364 -23.44 17.16 11.01
C ARG A 364 -23.19 16.71 12.45
N HIS A 365 -22.04 17.09 13.04
CA HIS A 365 -21.57 16.61 14.34
C HIS A 365 -21.42 15.08 14.42
N ASP A 366 -21.19 14.43 13.27
CA ASP A 366 -20.94 12.99 13.18
C ASP A 366 -19.42 12.76 13.09
N PHE A 367 -18.81 12.55 14.26
CA PHE A 367 -17.36 12.34 14.38
C PHE A 367 -16.95 10.88 14.15
N SER A 368 -17.90 9.95 14.12
CA SER A 368 -17.64 8.51 13.87
C SER A 368 -17.09 8.30 12.46
N THR A 369 -17.74 8.92 11.46
CA THR A 369 -17.31 8.86 10.05
C THR A 369 -15.89 9.43 9.86
N VAL A 370 -15.43 10.33 10.74
CA VAL A 370 -14.09 10.92 10.64
C VAL A 370 -13.00 9.95 11.12
N LEU A 371 -13.34 8.98 11.96
CA LEU A 371 -12.38 7.97 12.41
C LEU A 371 -11.83 7.14 11.24
N THR A 372 -12.61 6.98 10.16
CA THR A 372 -12.17 6.30 8.92
C THR A 372 -10.98 6.98 8.24
N VAL A 373 -10.75 8.28 8.48
CA VAL A 373 -9.59 9.02 7.93
C VAL A 373 -8.28 8.53 8.57
N PHE A 374 -8.31 8.05 9.82
CA PHE A 374 -7.09 7.69 10.55
C PHE A 374 -6.40 6.44 9.98
N PRO A 375 -7.08 5.30 9.76
CA PRO A 375 -6.49 4.14 9.07
C PRO A 375 -5.91 4.51 7.70
N ILE A 376 -6.64 5.31 6.91
CA ILE A 376 -6.22 5.70 5.56
C ILE A 376 -4.97 6.57 5.62
N LEU A 377 -4.97 7.61 6.46
CA LEU A 377 -3.81 8.48 6.62
C LEU A 377 -2.59 7.72 7.12
N ARG A 378 -2.77 6.77 8.06
CA ARG A 378 -1.70 5.87 8.51
C ARG A 378 -1.12 5.10 7.33
N HIS A 379 -1.98 4.47 6.52
CA HIS A 379 -1.54 3.70 5.37
C HIS A 379 -0.82 4.56 4.33
N LEU A 380 -1.38 5.72 3.94
CA LEU A 380 -0.73 6.64 3.00
C LEU A 380 0.67 7.09 3.47
N LYS A 381 0.86 7.31 4.77
CA LYS A 381 2.18 7.65 5.34
C LYS A 381 3.14 6.45 5.32
N GLN A 382 2.66 5.24 5.56
CA GLN A 382 3.45 4.01 5.51
C GLN A 382 3.89 3.69 4.09
N THR A 383 3.00 3.82 3.10
CA THR A 383 3.29 3.53 1.68
C THR A 383 4.04 4.67 0.98
N LYS A 384 4.16 5.84 1.61
CA LYS A 384 4.84 7.01 1.01
C LYS A 384 6.25 6.73 0.48
N PRO A 385 7.15 6.02 1.20
CA PRO A 385 8.49 5.73 0.69
C PRO A 385 8.48 4.91 -0.60
N GLU A 386 7.62 3.90 -0.68
CA GLU A 386 7.46 3.08 -1.89
C GLU A 386 6.86 3.91 -3.04
N PHE A 387 5.87 4.76 -2.75
CA PHE A 387 5.35 5.73 -3.72
C PHE A 387 6.44 6.65 -4.26
N ASP A 388 7.27 7.23 -3.38
CA ASP A 388 8.36 8.13 -3.77
C ASP A 388 9.41 7.40 -4.62
N GLN A 389 9.67 6.12 -4.35
CA GLN A 389 10.57 5.27 -5.13
C GLN A 389 10.01 5.01 -6.54
N VAL A 390 8.73 4.63 -6.65
CA VAL A 390 8.08 4.36 -7.94
C VAL A 390 7.99 5.62 -8.80
N LEU A 391 7.70 6.76 -8.17
CA LEU A 391 7.60 8.05 -8.85
C LEU A 391 8.96 8.71 -9.10
N GLN A 392 10.07 8.01 -8.85
CA GLN A 392 11.40 8.58 -9.05
C GLN A 392 11.66 8.90 -10.54
N GLY A 393 11.85 10.19 -10.82
CA GLY A 393 12.11 10.72 -12.16
C GLY A 393 10.88 11.22 -12.92
N THR A 394 9.68 11.15 -12.33
CA THR A 394 8.48 11.81 -12.87
C THR A 394 8.47 13.32 -12.56
N ALA A 395 7.54 14.07 -13.16
CA ALA A 395 7.37 15.49 -12.92
C ALA A 395 7.13 15.80 -11.43
N ALA A 396 7.57 16.99 -10.99
CA ALA A 396 7.34 17.45 -9.62
C ALA A 396 5.84 17.53 -9.28
N SER A 397 5.00 17.91 -10.25
CA SER A 397 3.54 17.91 -10.10
C SER A 397 2.99 16.51 -9.78
N THR A 398 3.54 15.46 -10.40
CA THR A 398 3.15 14.06 -10.14
C THR A 398 3.57 13.61 -8.75
N LYS A 399 4.84 13.85 -8.37
CA LYS A 399 5.37 13.49 -7.03
C LYS A 399 4.66 14.21 -5.88
N ASN A 400 4.15 15.41 -6.12
CA ASN A 400 3.46 16.21 -5.10
C ASN A 400 1.98 15.84 -4.91
N LYS A 401 1.39 14.96 -5.74
CA LYS A 401 -0.02 14.56 -5.61
C LYS A 401 -0.31 13.83 -4.28
N LEU A 402 0.46 12.79 -3.95
CA LEU A 402 0.29 12.05 -2.68
C LEU A 402 0.56 12.93 -1.44
N PRO A 403 1.67 13.70 -1.36
CA PRO A 403 1.88 14.66 -0.26
C PRO A 403 0.74 15.69 -0.13
N GLY A 404 0.17 16.15 -1.25
CA GLY A 404 -0.99 17.03 -1.26
C GLY A 404 -2.20 16.39 -0.59
N LEU A 405 -2.51 15.14 -0.94
CA LEU A 405 -3.59 14.38 -0.31
C LEU A 405 -3.34 14.12 1.18
N ILE A 406 -2.11 13.74 1.57
CA ILE A 406 -1.73 13.54 2.97
C ILE A 406 -1.98 14.83 3.77
N THR A 407 -1.54 15.97 3.24
CA THR A 407 -1.79 17.29 3.88
C THR A 407 -3.28 17.57 4.00
N SER A 408 -4.06 17.30 2.95
CA SER A 408 -5.53 17.46 2.95
C SER A 408 -6.20 16.61 4.03
N MET A 409 -5.78 15.35 4.18
CA MET A 409 -6.25 14.43 5.22
C MET A 409 -5.82 14.84 6.63
N GLU A 410 -4.60 15.33 6.80
CA GLU A 410 -4.12 15.86 8.08
C GLU A 410 -4.91 17.09 8.52
N THR A 411 -5.13 18.04 7.60
CA THR A 411 -5.90 19.25 7.88
C THR A 411 -7.35 18.94 8.25
N ILE A 412 -8.02 18.03 7.53
CA ILE A 412 -9.42 17.69 7.86
C ILE A 412 -9.52 16.91 9.19
N GLY A 413 -8.58 16.00 9.46
CA GLY A 413 -8.56 15.26 10.71
C GLY A 413 -8.27 16.17 11.91
N ALA A 414 -7.30 17.08 11.80
CA ALA A 414 -7.01 18.05 12.85
C ALA A 414 -8.20 18.99 13.09
N LYS A 415 -8.84 19.46 12.01
CA LYS A 415 -10.08 20.24 12.12
C LYS A 415 -11.19 19.46 12.84
N ALA A 416 -11.32 18.16 12.57
CA ALA A 416 -12.32 17.34 13.25
C ALA A 416 -12.06 17.22 14.75
N LEU A 417 -10.79 17.02 15.14
CA LEU A 417 -10.39 17.00 16.55
C LEU A 417 -10.70 18.32 17.25
N GLU A 418 -10.40 19.45 16.60
CA GLU A 418 -10.68 20.79 17.11
C GLU A 418 -12.19 21.08 17.22
N ASP A 419 -12.94 20.84 16.15
CA ASP A 419 -14.40 21.01 16.13
C ASP A 419 -15.08 20.10 17.18
N PHE A 420 -14.57 18.89 17.42
CA PHE A 420 -15.06 18.01 18.48
C PHE A 420 -14.85 18.62 19.88
N ALA A 421 -13.65 19.14 20.14
CA ALA A 421 -13.35 19.79 21.42
C ALA A 421 -14.22 21.03 21.65
N ASP A 422 -14.50 21.80 20.59
CA ASP A 422 -15.39 22.95 20.64
C ASP A 422 -16.86 22.56 20.80
N ASN A 423 -17.31 21.47 20.19
CA ASN A 423 -18.67 20.96 20.39
C ASN A 423 -18.91 20.53 21.83
N ILE A 424 -17.94 19.86 22.47
CA ILE A 424 -18.03 19.53 23.90
C ILE A 424 -18.12 20.78 24.76
N LYS A 425 -17.32 21.80 24.44
CA LYS A 425 -17.31 23.07 25.18
C LYS A 425 -18.65 23.80 25.07
N ASN A 426 -19.24 23.81 23.88
CA ASN A 426 -20.44 24.60 23.55
C ASN A 426 -21.75 23.80 23.61
N ASP A 427 -21.71 22.54 24.06
CA ASP A 427 -22.90 21.70 24.19
C ASP A 427 -23.95 22.39 25.08
N PRO A 428 -25.22 22.51 24.64
CA PRO A 428 -26.23 23.34 25.30
C PRO A 428 -26.54 22.87 26.72
N ASP A 429 -26.55 23.81 27.67
CA ASP A 429 -26.90 23.63 29.08
C ASP A 429 -28.38 23.93 29.35
N LYS A 430 -29.27 23.48 28.46
CA LYS A 430 -30.72 23.71 28.57
C LYS A 430 -31.40 22.58 29.34
N GLU A 431 -32.41 22.93 30.12
CA GLU A 431 -33.15 22.00 31.00
C GLU A 431 -33.69 20.75 30.30
N TYR A 432 -34.16 20.86 29.04
CA TYR A 432 -34.67 19.69 28.30
C TYR A 432 -33.61 18.62 28.02
N ASN A 433 -32.33 18.98 28.05
CA ASN A 433 -31.21 18.08 27.80
C ASN A 433 -30.56 17.56 29.10
N MET A 434 -31.12 17.92 30.26
CA MET A 434 -30.58 17.54 31.56
C MET A 434 -31.32 16.31 32.14
N PRO A 435 -30.60 15.29 32.63
CA PRO A 435 -31.23 14.13 33.24
C PRO A 435 -31.89 14.52 34.57
N LYS A 436 -33.20 14.25 34.71
CA LYS A 436 -33.97 14.65 35.90
C LYS A 436 -33.49 14.00 37.20
N ASP A 437 -32.84 12.85 37.09
CA ASP A 437 -32.32 12.04 38.20
C ASP A 437 -30.84 12.36 38.53
N GLY A 438 -30.19 13.25 37.77
CA GLY A 438 -28.78 13.57 37.94
C GLY A 438 -27.81 12.44 37.53
N THR A 439 -28.22 11.51 36.68
CA THR A 439 -27.34 10.44 36.17
C THR A 439 -26.22 10.98 35.25
N VAL A 440 -25.38 10.07 34.72
CA VAL A 440 -24.33 10.41 33.74
C VAL A 440 -24.96 11.01 32.48
N HIS A 441 -24.41 12.13 32.02
CA HIS A 441 -24.89 12.82 30.84
C HIS A 441 -24.35 12.16 29.55
N GLU A 442 -25.15 12.13 28.49
CA GLU A 442 -24.76 11.51 27.21
C GLU A 442 -23.48 12.12 26.62
N LEU A 443 -23.33 13.45 26.72
CA LEU A 443 -22.08 14.16 26.40
C LEU A 443 -20.83 13.53 27.04
N THR A 444 -20.93 13.08 28.30
CA THR A 444 -19.81 12.46 29.01
C THR A 444 -19.50 11.08 28.44
N SER A 445 -20.50 10.24 28.18
CA SER A 445 -20.28 8.92 27.57
C SER A 445 -19.71 9.05 26.15
N ASN A 446 -20.25 9.97 25.34
CA ASN A 446 -19.82 10.18 23.96
C ASN A 446 -18.38 10.75 23.90
N ALA A 447 -18.04 11.69 24.79
CA ALA A 447 -16.69 12.23 24.90
C ALA A 447 -15.66 11.14 25.25
N ILE A 448 -15.98 10.29 26.23
CA ILE A 448 -15.11 9.20 26.64
C ILE A 448 -14.97 8.14 25.55
N LEU A 449 -16.07 7.76 24.90
CA LEU A 449 -16.04 6.79 23.79
C LEU A 449 -15.13 7.26 22.65
N PHE A 450 -15.27 8.53 22.24
CA PHE A 450 -14.42 9.10 21.20
C PHE A 450 -12.94 9.11 21.60
N LEU A 451 -12.62 9.50 22.83
CA LEU A 451 -11.24 9.49 23.32
C LEU A 451 -10.67 8.07 23.37
N GLN A 452 -11.49 7.07 23.70
CA GLN A 452 -11.09 5.65 23.67
C GLN A 452 -10.80 5.18 22.24
N GLN A 453 -11.64 5.53 21.26
CA GLN A 453 -11.41 5.20 19.85
C GLN A 453 -10.12 5.86 19.31
N LEU A 454 -9.75 7.03 19.84
CA LEU A 454 -8.50 7.70 19.46
C LEU A 454 -7.24 6.93 19.93
N LEU A 455 -7.36 6.02 20.91
CA LEU A 455 -6.24 5.20 21.39
C LEU A 455 -5.67 4.26 20.33
N ASP A 456 -6.51 3.76 19.42
CA ASP A 456 -6.09 2.88 18.32
C ASP A 456 -5.20 3.63 17.30
N PHE A 457 -5.26 4.97 17.34
CA PHE A 457 -4.62 5.86 16.38
C PHE A 457 -3.69 6.89 17.01
N GLN A 458 -3.12 6.62 18.19
CA GLN A 458 -2.26 7.57 18.93
C GLN A 458 -1.17 8.23 18.08
N GLU A 459 -0.37 7.44 17.37
CA GLU A 459 0.73 7.98 16.54
C GLU A 459 0.20 8.83 15.39
N THR A 460 -0.85 8.36 14.72
CA THR A 460 -1.48 9.06 13.59
C THR A 460 -2.12 10.37 14.03
N ALA A 461 -2.86 10.36 15.14
CA ALA A 461 -3.49 11.52 15.74
C ALA A 461 -2.45 12.54 16.23
N GLY A 462 -1.40 12.09 16.91
CA GLY A 462 -0.31 12.94 17.38
C GLY A 462 0.43 13.61 16.23
N ALA A 463 0.79 12.85 15.19
CA ALA A 463 1.45 13.40 14.00
C ALA A 463 0.56 14.37 13.22
N MET A 464 -0.74 14.07 13.13
CA MET A 464 -1.74 14.94 12.52
C MET A 464 -1.84 16.27 13.25
N LEU A 465 -1.93 16.28 14.58
CA LEU A 465 -1.90 17.52 15.38
C LEU A 465 -0.57 18.27 15.21
N ALA A 466 0.56 17.55 15.22
CA ALA A 466 1.88 18.14 15.03
C ALA A 466 2.05 18.82 13.66
N SER A 467 1.42 18.28 12.60
CA SER A 467 1.48 18.85 11.25
C SER A 467 0.86 20.24 11.12
N GLN A 468 -0.05 20.62 12.03
CA GLN A 468 -0.73 21.92 12.03
C GLN A 468 0.01 22.99 12.86
N GLU A 469 1.00 22.59 13.64
CA GLU A 469 1.83 23.53 14.41
C GLU A 469 2.82 24.24 13.48
N THR A 470 2.65 25.55 13.30
CA THR A 470 3.48 26.41 12.42
C THR A 470 4.92 26.61 12.92
N SER A 471 5.31 25.96 14.02
CA SER A 471 6.65 26.07 14.59
C SER A 471 7.63 25.17 13.84
N SER A 472 8.34 25.77 12.88
CA SER A 472 9.50 25.23 12.18
C SER A 472 10.71 25.07 13.11
N SER A 473 10.62 24.19 14.11
CA SER A 473 11.74 23.72 14.92
C SER A 473 11.95 22.24 14.68
N ALA A 474 13.21 21.79 14.61
CA ALA A 474 13.59 20.38 14.37
C ALA A 474 13.00 19.37 15.39
N THR A 475 12.31 19.86 16.43
CA THR A 475 11.61 19.08 17.45
C THR A 475 10.19 18.65 17.05
N SER A 476 9.58 19.25 16.03
CA SER A 476 8.19 18.98 15.62
C SER A 476 7.96 17.58 15.01
N TYR A 477 9.04 16.88 14.62
CA TYR A 477 9.00 15.51 14.09
C TYR A 477 9.32 14.43 15.13
N SER A 478 9.53 14.79 16.41
CA SER A 478 9.80 13.79 17.45
C SER A 478 8.51 13.04 17.83
N SER A 479 8.59 11.71 17.91
CA SER A 479 7.51 10.87 18.45
C SER A 479 7.08 11.35 19.86
N GLU A 480 8.04 11.81 20.67
CA GLU A 480 7.75 12.35 22.01
C GLU A 480 6.96 13.68 21.95
N PHE A 481 7.25 14.53 20.96
CA PHE A 481 6.51 15.78 20.75
C PHE A 481 5.06 15.50 20.34
N SER A 482 4.86 14.61 19.37
CA SER A 482 3.52 14.18 18.92
C SER A 482 2.71 13.57 20.05
N LYS A 483 3.33 12.72 20.89
CA LYS A 483 2.69 12.13 22.07
C LYS A 483 2.27 13.18 23.11
N ARG A 484 3.09 14.21 23.35
CA ARG A 484 2.76 15.34 24.24
C ARG A 484 1.62 16.20 23.69
N LEU A 485 1.59 16.45 22.38
CA LEU A 485 0.48 17.17 21.74
C LEU A 485 -0.83 16.40 21.88
N LEU A 486 -0.82 15.08 21.62
CA LEU A 486 -2.00 14.25 21.82
C LEU A 486 -2.48 14.29 23.28
N SER A 487 -1.57 14.17 24.25
CA SER A 487 -1.90 14.33 25.68
C SER A 487 -2.52 15.70 25.96
N THR A 488 -1.97 16.77 25.39
CA THR A 488 -2.49 18.14 25.55
C THR A 488 -3.90 18.25 24.99
N TYR A 489 -4.15 17.67 23.82
CA TYR A 489 -5.48 17.62 23.20
C TYR A 489 -6.50 16.85 24.06
N ILE A 490 -6.15 15.65 24.54
CA ILE A 490 -7.02 14.85 25.41
C ILE A 490 -7.34 15.63 26.70
N CYS A 491 -6.34 16.26 27.33
CA CYS A 491 -6.55 17.12 28.49
C CYS A 491 -7.46 18.32 28.18
N LYS A 492 -7.36 18.91 26.98
CA LYS A 492 -8.25 20.00 26.53
C LYS A 492 -9.69 19.52 26.43
N VAL A 493 -9.93 18.36 25.83
CA VAL A 493 -11.27 17.76 25.72
C VAL A 493 -11.86 17.47 27.10
N LEU A 494 -11.09 16.84 28.00
CA LEU A 494 -11.54 16.55 29.37
C LEU A 494 -11.81 17.83 30.17
N GLY A 495 -10.97 18.85 30.03
CA GLY A 495 -11.17 20.16 30.67
C GLY A 495 -12.42 20.88 30.14
N ASN A 496 -12.64 20.86 28.82
CA ASN A 496 -13.86 21.40 28.21
C ASN A 496 -15.11 20.67 28.72
N LEU A 497 -15.05 19.34 28.80
CA LEU A 497 -16.13 18.52 29.34
C LEU A 497 -16.41 18.88 30.81
N GLN A 498 -15.38 18.98 31.64
CA GLN A 498 -15.52 19.34 33.05
C GLN A 498 -16.15 20.73 33.23
N LEU A 499 -15.68 21.73 32.48
CA LEU A 499 -16.25 23.09 32.51
C LEU A 499 -17.70 23.12 32.04
N ASN A 500 -18.02 22.38 30.98
CA ASN A 500 -19.40 22.30 30.47
C ASN A 500 -20.33 21.61 31.48
N LEU A 501 -19.89 20.51 32.11
CA LEU A 501 -20.63 19.83 33.19
C LEU A 501 -20.88 20.74 34.40
N LEU A 502 -19.92 21.59 34.75
CA LEU A 502 -20.07 22.60 35.80
C LEU A 502 -21.11 23.69 35.45
N SER A 503 -21.26 24.06 34.18
CA SER A 503 -22.34 24.95 33.75
C SER A 503 -23.69 24.24 33.79
N LYS A 504 -23.75 23.02 33.26
CA LYS A 504 -24.94 22.16 33.27
C LYS A 504 -25.47 21.86 34.68
N SER A 505 -24.59 21.64 35.66
CA SER A 505 -25.02 21.35 37.03
C SER A 505 -25.76 22.51 37.70
N LYS A 506 -25.59 23.75 37.22
CA LYS A 506 -26.30 24.94 37.73
C LYS A 506 -27.76 25.02 37.26
N VAL A 507 -28.18 24.15 36.34
CA VAL A 507 -29.57 24.09 35.85
C VAL A 507 -30.49 23.49 36.91
N TYR A 508 -29.99 22.59 37.77
CA TYR A 508 -30.79 22.03 38.85
C TYR A 508 -31.04 23.07 39.95
N GLU A 509 -32.27 23.13 40.43
CA GLU A 509 -32.65 24.02 41.55
C GLU A 509 -32.05 23.56 42.88
N ASP A 510 -31.96 22.23 43.11
CA ASP A 510 -31.40 21.65 44.33
C ASP A 510 -29.87 21.49 44.20
N PRO A 511 -29.06 22.21 45.01
CA PRO A 511 -27.61 22.09 44.96
C PRO A 511 -27.08 20.68 45.26
N ALA A 512 -27.84 19.86 45.99
CA ALA A 512 -27.44 18.48 46.25
C ALA A 512 -27.66 17.57 45.05
N LEU A 513 -28.66 17.84 44.20
CA LEU A 513 -28.81 17.16 42.91
C LEU A 513 -27.70 17.58 41.94
N SER A 514 -27.34 18.87 41.91
CA SER A 514 -26.16 19.35 41.17
C SER A 514 -24.88 18.62 41.57
N ALA A 515 -24.70 18.39 42.87
CA ALA A 515 -23.54 17.66 43.40
C ALA A 515 -23.55 16.18 43.00
N ILE A 516 -24.71 15.51 43.08
CA ILE A 516 -24.86 14.11 42.63
C ILE A 516 -24.58 13.98 41.13
N PHE A 517 -25.08 14.90 40.32
CA PHE A 517 -24.80 14.95 38.89
C PHE A 517 -23.29 15.07 38.60
N LEU A 518 -22.61 16.03 39.23
CA LEU A 518 -21.16 16.19 39.05
C LEU A 518 -20.38 14.96 39.57
N HIS A 519 -20.79 14.40 40.72
CA HIS A 519 -20.22 13.16 41.26
C HIS A 519 -20.30 12.02 40.23
N ASN A 520 -21.48 11.79 39.67
CA ASN A 520 -21.71 10.68 38.73
C ASN A 520 -20.84 10.82 37.48
N ASN A 521 -20.81 12.02 36.89
CA ASN A 521 -20.03 12.26 35.68
C ASN A 521 -18.51 12.22 35.95
N TYR A 522 -18.02 12.79 37.04
CA TYR A 522 -16.60 12.72 37.39
C TYR A 522 -16.15 11.30 37.73
N ASN A 523 -16.96 10.53 38.46
CA ASN A 523 -16.67 9.13 38.72
C ASN A 523 -16.65 8.31 37.42
N TYR A 524 -17.60 8.56 36.50
CA TYR A 524 -17.61 7.90 35.20
C TYR A 524 -16.35 8.22 34.37
N ILE A 525 -15.95 9.49 34.30
CA ILE A 525 -14.71 9.92 33.63
C ILE A 525 -13.52 9.21 34.26
N LEU A 526 -13.34 9.31 35.59
CA LEU A 526 -12.21 8.72 36.29
C LEU A 526 -12.13 7.20 36.07
N LYS A 527 -13.22 6.46 36.29
CA LYS A 527 -13.24 5.01 36.07
C LYS A 527 -12.98 4.65 34.60
N SER A 528 -13.41 5.47 33.65
CA SER A 528 -13.16 5.21 32.23
C SER A 528 -11.69 5.46 31.84
N LEU A 529 -11.07 6.48 32.43
CA LEU A 529 -9.64 6.74 32.30
C LEU A 529 -8.82 5.58 32.90
N GLU A 530 -9.18 5.10 34.09
CA GLU A 530 -8.49 3.98 34.76
C GLU A 530 -8.63 2.65 34.03
N LYS A 531 -9.75 2.43 33.33
CA LYS A 531 -10.01 1.21 32.54
C LYS A 531 -9.25 1.17 31.21
N SER A 532 -8.64 2.27 30.78
CA SER A 532 -8.00 2.40 29.46
C SER A 532 -6.60 3.01 29.57
N GLU A 533 -5.85 3.00 28.48
CA GLU A 533 -4.53 3.66 28.43
C GLU A 533 -4.63 5.20 28.44
N LEU A 534 -5.84 5.77 28.43
CA LEU A 534 -6.07 7.21 28.51
C LEU A 534 -5.41 7.82 29.75
N ILE A 535 -5.43 7.13 30.90
CA ILE A 535 -4.81 7.67 32.11
C ILE A 535 -3.30 7.86 31.95
N GLN A 536 -2.63 6.97 31.23
CA GLN A 536 -1.20 7.04 30.95
C GLN A 536 -0.88 8.17 29.98
N LEU A 537 -1.73 8.36 28.95
CA LEU A 537 -1.60 9.49 28.04
C LEU A 537 -1.79 10.82 28.76
N VAL A 538 -2.88 10.98 29.53
CA VAL A 538 -3.14 12.19 30.30
C VAL A 538 -1.99 12.51 31.26
N ALA A 539 -1.38 11.49 31.88
CA ALA A 539 -0.26 11.67 32.79
C ALA A 539 1.01 12.22 32.12
N VAL A 540 1.13 12.19 30.78
CA VAL A 540 2.25 12.78 30.04
C VAL A 540 2.33 14.29 30.28
N THR A 541 1.18 14.99 30.29
CA THR A 541 1.13 16.44 30.55
C THR A 541 0.55 16.78 31.93
N GLN A 542 -0.36 15.96 32.46
CA GLN A 542 -1.08 16.23 33.71
C GLN A 542 -0.92 15.09 34.74
N LYS A 543 0.22 15.08 35.44
CA LYS A 543 0.61 14.02 36.38
C LYS A 543 -0.35 13.82 37.56
N THR A 544 -1.10 14.86 37.97
CA THR A 544 -2.01 14.80 39.13
C THR A 544 -3.48 14.65 38.74
N ALA A 545 -3.79 14.41 37.45
CA ALA A 545 -5.17 14.36 36.96
C ALA A 545 -6.05 13.38 37.75
N GLU A 546 -5.57 12.16 37.99
CA GLU A 546 -6.29 11.14 38.76
C GLU A 546 -6.64 11.62 40.16
N ARG A 547 -5.66 12.19 40.87
CA ARG A 547 -5.83 12.73 42.21
C ARG A 547 -6.85 13.87 42.22
N SER A 548 -6.76 14.79 41.27
CA SER A 548 -7.68 15.92 41.16
C SER A 548 -9.12 15.47 40.94
N TYR A 549 -9.37 14.45 40.10
CA TYR A 549 -10.70 13.87 39.95
C TYR A 549 -11.20 13.24 41.26
N ARG A 550 -10.36 12.48 41.98
CA ARG A 550 -10.73 11.91 43.29
C ARG A 550 -11.10 12.99 44.31
N GLU A 551 -10.32 14.08 44.38
CA GLU A 551 -10.61 15.22 45.25
C GLU A 551 -11.93 15.92 44.89
N HIS A 552 -12.20 16.12 43.59
CA HIS A 552 -13.47 16.69 43.15
C HIS A 552 -14.66 15.79 43.44
N ILE A 553 -14.54 14.48 43.26
CA ILE A 553 -15.59 13.51 43.61
C ILE A 553 -15.91 13.60 45.10
N GLU A 554 -14.89 13.60 45.96
CA GLU A 554 -15.05 13.71 47.41
C GLU A 554 -15.71 15.06 47.81
N GLN A 555 -15.32 16.17 47.18
CA GLN A 555 -15.96 17.47 47.39
C GLN A 555 -17.45 17.46 47.01
N GLN A 556 -17.84 16.75 45.95
CA GLN A 556 -19.24 16.61 45.56
C GLN A 556 -20.02 15.77 46.58
N ILE A 557 -19.43 14.69 47.10
CA ILE A 557 -20.03 13.88 48.18
C ILE A 557 -20.29 14.75 49.41
N GLN A 558 -19.32 15.56 49.83
CA GLN A 558 -19.48 16.48 50.96
C GLN A 558 -20.55 17.55 50.72
N THR A 559 -20.66 18.05 49.48
CA THR A 559 -21.70 19.00 49.10
C THR A 559 -23.09 18.37 49.16
N TYR A 560 -23.24 17.13 48.66
CA TYR A 560 -24.46 16.34 48.80
C TYR A 560 -24.85 16.13 50.27
N GLN A 561 -23.90 15.75 51.13
CA GLN A 561 -24.14 15.49 52.56
C GLN A 561 -24.69 16.72 53.29
N ARG A 562 -24.41 17.95 52.83
CA ARG A 562 -24.98 19.17 53.43
C ARG A 562 -26.51 19.23 53.31
N SER A 563 -27.13 18.55 52.35
CA SER A 563 -28.61 18.46 52.26
C SER A 563 -29.23 17.86 53.52
N TRP A 564 -28.50 16.97 54.18
CA TRP A 564 -28.94 16.30 55.40
C TRP A 564 -28.87 17.17 56.65
N LEU A 565 -28.17 18.31 56.61
CA LEU A 565 -28.16 19.26 57.73
C LEU A 565 -29.56 19.78 58.05
N LYS A 566 -30.44 19.92 57.03
CA LYS A 566 -31.86 20.27 57.23
C LYS A 566 -32.59 19.28 58.14
N VAL A 567 -32.14 18.02 58.18
CA VAL A 567 -32.72 16.95 59.01
C VAL A 567 -31.97 16.83 60.34
N THR A 568 -30.64 16.76 60.29
CA THR A 568 -29.82 16.51 61.47
C THR A 568 -29.72 17.72 62.41
N ASP A 569 -29.86 18.96 61.93
CA ASP A 569 -29.81 20.14 62.80
C ASP A 569 -30.98 20.19 63.81
N TYR A 570 -32.13 19.56 63.52
CA TYR A 570 -33.21 19.45 64.52
C TYR A 570 -32.78 18.67 65.78
N ILE A 571 -31.88 17.69 65.61
CA ILE A 571 -31.51 16.71 66.64
C ILE A 571 -30.04 16.79 67.06
N ALA A 572 -29.24 17.64 66.43
CA ALA A 572 -27.83 17.84 66.75
C ALA A 572 -27.64 18.39 68.17
N GLU A 573 -26.61 17.90 68.89
CA GLU A 573 -26.36 18.26 70.30
C GLU A 573 -26.20 19.75 70.54
N LYS A 574 -25.57 20.48 69.62
CA LYS A 574 -25.42 21.95 69.66
C LYS A 574 -26.75 22.69 69.77
N ASN A 575 -27.84 22.07 69.30
CA ASN A 575 -29.18 22.63 69.30
C ASN A 575 -30.02 22.09 70.47
N LEU A 576 -29.48 21.22 71.33
CA LEU A 576 -30.20 20.64 72.46
C LEU A 576 -29.85 21.39 73.76
N PRO A 577 -30.84 21.84 74.55
CA PRO A 577 -30.57 22.41 75.85
C PRO A 577 -29.99 21.36 76.81
N VAL A 578 -29.12 21.81 77.71
CA VAL A 578 -28.57 20.98 78.78
C VAL A 578 -29.66 20.80 79.84
N PHE A 579 -30.19 19.58 79.94
CA PHE A 579 -31.21 19.23 80.93
C PHE A 579 -30.55 18.64 82.18
N GLN A 580 -30.98 19.09 83.36
CA GLN A 580 -30.59 18.48 84.62
C GLN A 580 -31.37 17.16 84.81
N SER A 581 -30.64 16.05 84.95
CA SER A 581 -31.23 14.73 85.16
C SER A 581 -32.03 14.71 86.48
N GLY A 582 -33.29 14.25 86.43
CA GLY A 582 -34.14 14.03 87.62
C GLY A 582 -35.19 15.12 87.93
N VAL A 583 -35.23 16.24 87.19
CA VAL A 583 -36.26 17.28 87.35
C VAL A 583 -37.41 17.09 86.35
N LYS A 584 -38.68 17.23 86.78
CA LYS A 584 -39.85 17.16 85.88
C LYS A 584 -39.75 18.23 84.79
N LEU A 585 -39.88 17.81 83.53
CA LEU A 585 -39.84 18.71 82.38
C LEU A 585 -40.93 19.79 82.45
N ARG A 586 -40.53 21.03 82.17
CA ARG A 586 -41.43 22.19 82.00
C ARG A 586 -42.18 22.07 80.67
N ASP A 587 -43.33 22.72 80.57
CA ASP A 587 -44.15 22.70 79.34
C ASP A 587 -43.39 23.16 78.09
N LYS A 588 -42.56 24.20 78.22
CA LYS A 588 -41.70 24.68 77.12
C LYS A 588 -40.70 23.62 76.65
N GLU A 589 -40.15 22.82 77.56
CA GLU A 589 -39.17 21.79 77.25
C GLU A 589 -39.83 20.59 76.56
N ARG A 590 -41.02 20.20 77.05
CA ARG A 590 -41.86 19.18 76.41
C ARG A 590 -42.27 19.57 75.00
N GLN A 591 -42.64 20.84 74.81
CA GLN A 591 -43.02 21.36 73.50
C GLN A 591 -41.83 21.40 72.54
N MET A 592 -40.64 21.79 73.01
CA MET A 592 -39.42 21.77 72.20
C MET A 592 -39.06 20.35 71.74
N ILE A 593 -39.10 19.35 72.63
CA ILE A 593 -38.83 17.94 72.26
C ILE A 593 -39.81 17.49 71.15
N LYS A 594 -41.10 17.81 71.28
CA LYS A 594 -42.11 17.52 70.26
C LYS A 594 -41.79 18.18 68.92
N GLU A 595 -41.38 19.44 68.92
CA GLU A 595 -41.02 20.19 67.71
C GLU A 595 -39.79 19.62 67.03
N ARG A 596 -38.78 19.15 67.78
CA ARG A 596 -37.59 18.51 67.21
C ARG A 596 -37.88 17.16 66.59
N PHE A 597 -38.64 16.30 67.29
CA PHE A 597 -39.08 15.02 66.70
C PHE A 597 -39.92 15.25 65.44
N LYS A 598 -40.86 16.21 65.48
CA LYS A 598 -41.67 16.54 64.31
C LYS A 598 -40.81 17.06 63.16
N GLY A 599 -39.92 18.03 63.41
CA GLY A 599 -39.03 18.59 62.40
C GLY A 599 -38.10 17.55 61.76
N PHE A 600 -37.54 16.65 62.57
CA PHE A 600 -36.75 15.51 62.08
C PHE A 600 -37.59 14.59 61.19
N ASN A 601 -38.77 14.17 61.64
CA ASN A 601 -39.62 13.25 60.88
C ASN A 601 -40.06 13.88 59.55
N ASP A 602 -40.59 15.11 59.59
CA ASP A 602 -41.09 15.80 58.40
C ASP A 602 -39.93 16.05 57.41
N GLY A 603 -38.76 16.47 57.90
CA GLY A 603 -37.58 16.68 57.07
C GLY A 603 -37.00 15.38 56.48
N LEU A 604 -36.97 14.29 57.24
CA LEU A 604 -36.52 12.98 56.76
C LEU A 604 -37.46 12.44 55.68
N GLU A 605 -38.77 12.52 55.89
CA GLU A 605 -39.79 12.07 54.94
C GLU A 605 -39.73 12.88 53.64
N GLU A 606 -39.59 14.20 53.72
CA GLU A 606 -39.44 15.09 52.57
C GLU A 606 -38.15 14.79 51.79
N LEU A 607 -37.01 14.72 52.47
CA LEU A 607 -35.71 14.44 51.85
C LEU A 607 -35.73 13.08 51.15
N CYS A 608 -36.21 12.03 51.83
CA CYS A 608 -36.29 10.71 51.23
C CYS A 608 -37.22 10.68 50.02
N LYS A 609 -38.35 11.39 50.07
CA LYS A 609 -39.28 11.49 48.94
C LYS A 609 -38.63 12.14 47.71
N ILE A 610 -37.85 13.20 47.90
CA ILE A 610 -37.15 13.91 46.81
C ILE A 610 -36.00 13.05 46.28
N GLN A 611 -35.10 12.62 47.16
CA GLN A 611 -33.85 11.95 46.77
C GLN A 611 -34.03 10.52 46.26
N LYS A 612 -35.19 9.89 46.51
CA LYS A 612 -35.50 8.58 45.94
C LYS A 612 -35.56 8.59 44.41
N ALA A 613 -35.87 9.74 43.80
CA ALA A 613 -35.89 9.90 42.35
C ALA A 613 -34.50 10.14 41.72
N TRP A 614 -33.45 10.30 42.53
CA TRP A 614 -32.09 10.56 42.05
C TRP A 614 -31.36 9.26 41.77
N ALA A 615 -30.37 9.28 40.89
CA ALA A 615 -29.62 8.10 40.49
C ALA A 615 -28.13 8.21 40.87
N ILE A 616 -27.55 7.08 41.30
CA ILE A 616 -26.09 6.88 41.37
C ILE A 616 -25.81 5.56 40.66
N PRO A 617 -25.42 5.57 39.37
CA PRO A 617 -25.28 4.36 38.57
C PRO A 617 -24.19 3.41 39.08
N ASP A 618 -23.12 3.97 39.66
CA ASP A 618 -22.02 3.21 40.22
C ASP A 618 -22.42 2.63 41.58
N THR A 619 -22.62 1.32 41.64
CA THR A 619 -23.10 0.64 42.85
C THR A 619 -22.13 0.78 44.01
N GLU A 620 -20.82 0.77 43.75
CA GLU A 620 -19.80 0.90 44.79
C GLU A 620 -19.84 2.30 45.42
N GLN A 621 -19.95 3.35 44.60
CA GLN A 621 -20.10 4.72 45.10
C GLN A 621 -21.42 4.92 45.83
N ARG A 622 -22.52 4.40 45.26
CA ARG A 622 -23.85 4.47 45.87
C ARG A 622 -23.86 3.87 47.26
N ASP A 623 -23.30 2.67 47.41
CA ASP A 623 -23.30 1.96 48.68
C ASP A 623 -22.39 2.66 49.71
N LYS A 624 -21.25 3.22 49.27
CA LYS A 624 -20.38 4.05 50.13
C LYS A 624 -21.09 5.32 50.62
N ILE A 625 -21.77 6.05 49.73
CA ILE A 625 -22.51 7.27 50.08
C ILE A 625 -23.67 6.95 51.02
N ARG A 626 -24.44 5.90 50.74
CA ARG A 626 -25.51 5.40 51.63
C ARG A 626 -24.96 5.05 53.01
N GLN A 627 -23.88 4.27 53.07
CA GLN A 627 -23.29 3.85 54.33
C GLN A 627 -22.76 5.03 55.16
N ALA A 628 -22.08 5.98 54.53
CA ALA A 628 -21.60 7.19 55.19
C ALA A 628 -22.77 7.99 55.79
N GLN A 629 -23.82 8.19 54.99
CA GLN A 629 -25.00 8.93 55.43
C GLN A 629 -25.77 8.20 56.54
N LYS A 630 -25.90 6.87 56.42
CA LYS A 630 -26.52 6.00 57.41
C LYS A 630 -25.79 6.08 58.75
N ASN A 631 -24.46 6.05 58.75
CA ASN A 631 -23.68 6.19 59.98
C ASN A 631 -23.95 7.53 60.67
N ILE A 632 -23.86 8.64 59.93
CA ILE A 632 -24.05 10.00 60.47
C ILE A 632 -25.45 10.16 61.07
N VAL A 633 -26.48 9.74 60.34
CA VAL A 633 -27.89 9.94 60.77
C VAL A 633 -28.26 8.99 61.90
N LYS A 634 -27.85 7.71 61.85
CA LYS A 634 -28.15 6.75 62.91
C LYS A 634 -27.47 7.11 64.22
N GLU A 635 -26.23 7.60 64.19
CA GLU A 635 -25.53 8.07 65.39
C GLU A 635 -26.25 9.28 66.01
N THR A 636 -26.52 10.31 65.21
CA THR A 636 -27.17 11.53 65.68
C THR A 636 -28.59 11.26 66.20
N TYR A 637 -29.39 10.48 65.45
CA TYR A 637 -30.76 10.13 65.84
C TYR A 637 -30.79 9.16 67.02
N GLY A 638 -29.89 8.18 67.07
CA GLY A 638 -29.77 7.23 68.17
C GLY A 638 -29.44 7.93 69.49
N ALA A 639 -28.49 8.87 69.47
CA ALA A 639 -28.16 9.69 70.65
C ALA A 639 -29.36 10.53 71.11
N PHE A 640 -30.06 11.18 70.17
CA PHE A 640 -31.25 11.97 70.46
C PHE A 640 -32.41 11.11 71.02
N LEU A 641 -32.68 9.96 70.40
CA LEU A 641 -33.73 9.04 70.82
C LEU A 641 -33.43 8.43 72.19
N HIS A 642 -32.18 8.04 72.46
CA HIS A 642 -31.78 7.54 73.77
C HIS A 642 -31.99 8.59 74.87
N ARG A 643 -31.66 9.86 74.56
CA ARG A 643 -31.77 10.97 75.53
C ARG A 643 -33.21 11.39 75.84
N PHE A 644 -34.12 11.37 74.87
CA PHE A 644 -35.48 11.89 75.04
C PHE A 644 -36.60 10.86 74.92
N GLY A 645 -36.33 9.66 74.41
CA GLY A 645 -37.33 8.63 74.14
C GLY A 645 -38.01 8.10 75.40
N ASN A 646 -37.26 7.98 76.50
CA ASN A 646 -37.78 7.49 77.79
C ASN A 646 -38.32 8.62 78.70
N VAL A 647 -38.27 9.87 78.24
CA VAL A 647 -38.71 11.02 79.05
C VAL A 647 -40.21 11.27 78.82
N SER A 648 -40.97 11.52 79.89
CA SER A 648 -42.42 11.76 79.79
C SER A 648 -42.76 13.17 79.26
N PHE A 649 -42.52 13.41 77.96
CA PHE A 649 -42.77 14.71 77.31
C PHE A 649 -44.17 14.83 76.65
N THR A 650 -44.86 13.73 76.44
CA THR A 650 -46.19 13.68 75.78
C THR A 650 -47.03 12.52 76.32
N LYS A 651 -48.36 12.61 76.16
CA LYS A 651 -49.30 11.50 76.43
C LYS A 651 -49.41 10.53 75.25
N ASN A 652 -49.00 10.97 74.05
CA ASN A 652 -49.07 10.18 72.81
C ASN A 652 -47.66 10.08 72.18
N PRO A 653 -46.78 9.17 72.66
CA PRO A 653 -45.41 9.03 72.16
C PRO A 653 -45.34 8.68 70.67
N ASP A 654 -46.20 7.78 70.20
CA ASP A 654 -46.23 7.27 68.81
C ASP A 654 -46.48 8.35 67.76
N LYS A 655 -47.08 9.48 68.17
CA LYS A 655 -47.29 10.64 67.29
C LYS A 655 -45.97 11.35 66.93
N TYR A 656 -44.97 11.27 67.81
CA TYR A 656 -43.70 12.01 67.68
C TYR A 656 -42.51 11.07 67.44
N ILE A 657 -42.47 9.91 68.08
CA ILE A 657 -41.46 8.89 67.86
C ILE A 657 -42.01 7.92 66.81
N LYS A 658 -41.93 8.31 65.52
CA LYS A 658 -42.46 7.53 64.40
C LYS A 658 -41.53 6.38 63.97
N TYR A 659 -40.22 6.56 64.14
CA TYR A 659 -39.19 5.69 63.55
C TYR A 659 -38.26 5.12 64.62
N GLN A 660 -37.86 3.87 64.46
CA GLN A 660 -36.72 3.28 65.15
C GLN A 660 -35.42 3.60 64.42
N VAL A 661 -34.29 3.54 65.12
CA VAL A 661 -32.96 3.83 64.54
C VAL A 661 -32.67 2.95 63.31
N GLU A 662 -33.05 1.67 63.35
CA GLU A 662 -32.91 0.76 62.21
C GLU A 662 -33.79 1.16 61.03
N GLN A 663 -35.04 1.56 61.27
CA GLN A 663 -35.97 1.99 60.22
C GLN A 663 -35.47 3.24 59.48
N VAL A 664 -34.83 4.18 60.20
CA VAL A 664 -34.18 5.34 59.57
C VAL A 664 -33.03 4.89 58.64
N GLY A 665 -32.27 3.88 59.08
CA GLY A 665 -31.25 3.25 58.25
C GLY A 665 -31.81 2.61 56.97
N ASP A 666 -32.91 1.85 57.10
CA ASP A 666 -33.58 1.20 55.97
C ASP A 666 -34.15 2.22 54.97
N MET A 667 -34.58 3.40 55.44
CA MET A 667 -35.02 4.48 54.56
C MET A 667 -33.87 5.04 53.73
N ILE A 668 -32.67 5.17 54.31
CA ILE A 668 -31.46 5.63 53.60
C ILE A 668 -31.02 4.60 52.56
N ASP A 669 -31.10 3.30 52.89
CA ASP A 669 -30.71 2.24 51.96
C ASP A 669 -31.56 2.21 50.68
N ARG A 670 -32.80 2.74 50.73
CA ARG A 670 -33.73 2.83 49.59
C ARG A 670 -33.52 4.06 48.69
N LEU A 671 -32.63 4.98 49.06
CA LEU A 671 -32.33 6.17 48.24
C LEU A 671 -31.44 5.77 47.07
N PHE A 672 -31.61 6.32 45.87
CA PHE A 672 -30.80 5.99 44.68
C PHE A 672 -31.00 4.59 44.10
N ASP A 673 -32.09 3.90 44.43
CA ASP A 673 -32.46 2.64 43.76
C ASP A 673 -33.26 2.93 42.48
N THR A 674 -32.70 2.54 41.34
CA THR A 674 -33.30 2.67 40.00
C THR A 674 -34.45 1.70 39.73
N SER A 675 -34.81 0.86 40.70
CA SER A 675 -35.90 -0.13 40.64
C SER A 675 -37.18 0.31 41.39
N ALA A 676 -37.38 1.62 41.60
CA ALA A 676 -38.54 2.17 42.32
C ALA A 676 -39.44 3.06 41.44
#